data_AF-A0A9P1MHJ3-F1
#
_entry.id   AF-A0A9P1MHJ3-F1
#
_cell.length_a   1.000
_cell.length_b   1.000
_cell.length_c   1.000
_cell.angle_alpha   90.00
_cell.angle_beta   90.00
_cell.angle_gamma   90.00
#
_symmetry.space_group_name_H-M   'P 1'
#
loop_
_entity.id
_entity.type
_entity.pdbx_description
1 polymer ?
#
loop_
_entity_poly.entity_id
_entity_poly.type
_entity_poly.pdbx_seq_one_letter_code
_entity_poly.pdbx_strand_id
1 'polypeptide(L)'
;MVLIRTLILISILFVCVIARKQSDDAHGIPAIASIIWMISKKIQKIDWEDIIRKLDKKGLSEECRDDVVHLEQEIVKIAQNAKKEFRSNMTVVQLMDASTKIPSGVMDGKIIWTGLVQQCLSISQKMQARQRLLQGSYCRIHLAIPKVGCASSVQEQLYEKPMLGLDVCIPKSCEQELQSFAHKHVPFTEVCDVHCMEEESRLTFGSYVVLGILGTCLTISLVGTLIDYYIVDPQLTHSAIEFNFWIECILCFSLYSNIRDVFSTTQKPGQITMLNGVRAFTIAWVIAGHVLLVYLMMSDNSLVIKNITNDFNMMWLVNAYFSVDTFFYITGFLIGFLFFKQAKTDKNFAFSISRWFMYYLHRLVRISPAYYIVIAFHTWVTPELLRKSVLAFTYYPLDSCKRIWWRNFLYISNYKDLDNTCYISSWYLSTDFQIFAFTPVVLIMFAHNRYGGFFFSIFLLVTSFMIHFATMVIYHFPPTDAPANSLPKDPLMTEPFSSYTLLIYDAPWIRCPPYLIGIMLGYYMQTTKKLRISRILNMTLLALCGIIMFGLIHILYHYFQGHLIPIYPRAIYSAVSKPLWGLCLAYLTYACYHGYGGIINDFLSLPIFIPVARLSYSIYLLHMSILFWMGSLYGQRYILSSYTQMIVTHFIPAFCLTTCAAVLLCAIFEIGVAKLESKLLGIDKKTTDSLSDHKTKRF
;
A
#
# COMPACT_ATOMS: atom_id res chain seq x y z
N MET A 1 39.13 20.43 17.89
CA MET A 1 39.19 18.99 18.24
C MET A 1 38.87 18.70 19.71
N VAL A 2 39.48 19.38 20.71
CA VAL A 2 39.13 19.18 22.13
C VAL A 2 37.66 19.52 22.39
N LEU A 3 37.15 20.68 21.95
CA LEU A 3 35.74 21.06 22.15
C LEU A 3 34.70 20.10 21.53
N ILE A 4 35.00 19.52 20.37
CA ILE A 4 34.12 18.54 19.66
C ILE A 4 34.23 17.15 20.31
N ARG A 5 35.44 16.73 20.71
CA ARG A 5 35.64 15.53 21.54
C ARG A 5 34.94 15.69 22.89
N THR A 6 34.97 16.87 23.51
CA THR A 6 34.32 17.18 24.79
C THR A 6 32.80 17.26 24.64
N LEU A 7 32.25 17.81 23.56
CA LEU A 7 30.80 17.82 23.32
C LEU A 7 30.25 16.41 23.05
N ILE A 8 30.96 15.59 22.26
CA ILE A 8 30.59 14.18 22.02
C ILE A 8 30.74 13.36 23.31
N LEU A 9 31.80 13.57 24.10
CA LEU A 9 31.99 12.94 25.41
C LEU A 9 30.94 13.39 26.44
N ILE A 10 30.54 14.66 26.47
CA ILE A 10 29.49 15.19 27.35
C ILE A 10 28.12 14.60 26.96
N SER A 11 27.80 14.51 25.67
CA SER A 11 26.57 13.85 25.19
C SER A 11 26.54 12.35 25.55
N ILE A 12 27.68 11.66 25.46
CA ILE A 12 27.82 10.26 25.86
C ILE A 12 27.75 10.09 27.40
N LEU A 13 28.36 10.99 28.17
CA LEU A 13 28.33 10.98 29.64
C LEU A 13 26.94 11.30 30.19
N PHE A 14 26.18 12.21 29.58
CA PHE A 14 24.82 12.56 30.01
C PHE A 14 23.84 11.40 29.83
N VAL A 15 23.98 10.65 28.72
CA VAL A 15 23.21 9.42 28.46
C VAL A 15 23.62 8.28 29.42
N CYS A 16 24.91 8.17 29.75
CA CYS A 16 25.42 7.21 30.75
C CYS A 16 24.92 7.47 32.18
N VAL A 17 24.67 8.72 32.57
CA VAL A 17 24.13 9.06 33.90
C VAL A 17 22.65 8.73 34.02
N ILE A 18 21.88 8.88 32.93
CA ILE A 18 20.45 8.54 32.89
C ILE A 18 20.26 7.00 32.85
N ALA A 19 21.08 6.29 32.08
CA ALA A 19 21.01 4.82 31.96
C ALA A 19 21.33 4.07 33.27
N ARG A 20 22.07 4.69 34.20
CA ARG A 20 22.41 4.08 35.50
C ARG A 20 21.24 4.03 36.48
N LYS A 21 20.15 4.77 36.24
CA LYS A 21 19.05 4.98 37.22
C LYS A 21 17.80 4.12 36.96
N GLN A 22 17.79 3.30 35.90
CA GLN A 22 16.56 2.63 35.42
C GLN A 22 16.79 1.16 35.05
N SER A 23 17.63 0.47 35.82
CA SER A 23 18.03 -0.93 35.63
C SER A 23 17.15 -1.94 36.38
N ASP A 24 16.11 -1.49 37.08
CA ASP A 24 15.16 -2.37 37.74
C ASP A 24 13.80 -2.13 37.07
N ASP A 25 13.23 -3.18 36.49
CA ASP A 25 11.90 -3.29 35.87
C ASP A 25 11.75 -2.88 34.38
N ALA A 26 12.06 -3.82 33.47
CA ALA A 26 11.23 -4.20 32.29
C ALA A 26 12.00 -5.14 31.33
N HIS A 27 11.44 -6.31 31.05
CA HIS A 27 12.01 -7.30 30.14
C HIS A 27 12.00 -6.81 28.67
N GLY A 28 13.20 -6.65 28.08
CA GLY A 28 13.42 -6.43 26.62
C GLY A 28 14.37 -5.27 26.28
N ILE A 29 14.29 -4.18 27.03
CA ILE A 29 15.11 -2.95 26.90
C ILE A 29 16.62 -3.14 27.21
N PRO A 30 17.06 -4.06 28.11
CA PRO A 30 18.47 -4.15 28.51
C PRO A 30 19.44 -4.56 27.40
N ALA A 31 18.99 -5.29 26.37
CA ALA A 31 19.88 -5.83 25.35
C ALA A 31 20.43 -4.73 24.43
N ILE A 32 19.56 -3.86 23.90
CA ILE A 32 19.95 -2.79 22.98
C ILE A 32 20.76 -1.72 23.71
N ALA A 33 20.35 -1.32 24.92
CA ALA A 33 21.12 -0.38 25.74
C ALA A 33 22.49 -0.94 26.16
N SER A 34 22.58 -2.22 26.50
CA SER A 34 23.85 -2.90 26.77
C SER A 34 24.73 -3.03 25.52
N ILE A 35 24.13 -3.28 24.34
CA ILE A 35 24.83 -3.29 23.06
C ILE A 35 25.35 -1.90 22.71
N ILE A 36 24.55 -0.84 22.86
CA ILE A 36 24.96 0.55 22.63
C ILE A 36 26.05 0.96 23.62
N TRP A 37 25.93 0.56 24.89
CA TRP A 37 26.98 0.75 25.89
C TRP A 37 28.26 0.01 25.53
N MET A 38 28.16 -1.24 25.07
CA MET A 38 29.31 -2.05 24.65
C MET A 38 29.96 -1.51 23.37
N ILE A 39 29.15 -1.01 22.42
CA ILE A 39 29.57 -0.34 21.18
C ILE A 39 30.24 1.00 21.54
N SER A 40 29.67 1.82 22.42
CA SER A 40 30.27 3.11 22.79
C SER A 40 31.58 2.93 23.56
N LYS A 41 31.67 1.91 24.42
CA LYS A 41 32.89 1.54 25.15
C LYS A 41 33.96 0.96 24.24
N LYS A 42 33.58 0.23 23.18
CA LYS A 42 34.50 -0.24 22.14
C LYS A 42 34.96 0.92 21.24
N ILE A 43 34.07 1.80 20.81
CA ILE A 43 34.38 2.99 20.00
C ILE A 43 35.33 3.94 20.75
N GLN A 44 35.19 4.09 22.07
CA GLN A 44 36.12 4.84 22.90
C GLN A 44 37.51 4.19 23.04
N LYS A 45 37.62 2.88 22.83
CA LYS A 45 38.89 2.13 22.85
C LYS A 45 39.52 1.98 21.46
N ILE A 46 38.87 2.46 20.41
CA ILE A 46 39.45 2.48 19.08
C ILE A 46 40.51 3.56 19.02
N ASP A 47 41.77 3.14 18.92
CA ASP A 47 42.88 4.01 18.56
C ASP A 47 42.76 4.33 17.07
N TRP A 48 42.06 5.41 16.77
CA TRP A 48 41.82 5.84 15.39
C TRP A 48 43.10 6.17 14.63
N GLU A 49 44.19 6.55 15.32
CA GLU A 49 45.50 6.76 14.69
C GLU A 49 46.16 5.43 14.29
N ASP A 50 46.01 4.40 15.13
CA ASP A 50 46.46 3.04 14.83
C ASP A 50 45.60 2.38 13.73
N ILE A 51 44.28 2.61 13.69
CA ILE A 51 43.41 2.17 12.58
C ILE A 51 43.79 2.86 11.27
N ILE A 52 43.99 4.19 11.26
CA ILE A 52 44.39 4.93 10.05
C ILE A 52 45.76 4.44 9.54
N ARG A 53 46.72 4.15 10.45
CA ARG A 53 48.01 3.54 10.11
C ARG A 53 47.90 2.09 9.62
N LYS A 54 46.94 1.33 10.14
CA LYS A 54 46.69 -0.09 9.81
C LYS A 54 45.67 -0.29 8.69
N LEU A 55 45.13 0.77 8.10
CA LEU A 55 44.32 0.69 6.88
C LEU A 55 45.17 -0.01 5.83
N ASP A 56 44.84 -1.26 5.57
CA ASP A 56 45.59 -2.16 4.72
C ASP A 56 45.45 -1.73 3.26
N LYS A 57 46.30 -0.79 2.83
CA LYS A 57 46.32 -0.22 1.46
C LYS A 57 46.64 -1.25 0.37
N LYS A 58 46.86 -2.52 0.72
CA LYS A 58 47.20 -3.62 -0.19
C LYS A 58 46.00 -4.27 -0.90
N GLY A 59 44.76 -3.87 -0.58
CA GLY A 59 43.55 -4.43 -1.19
C GLY A 59 42.59 -3.41 -1.83
N LEU A 60 42.97 -2.13 -1.89
CA LEU A 60 42.14 -1.07 -2.48
C LEU A 60 42.50 -0.87 -3.96
N SER A 61 41.52 -0.52 -4.80
CA SER A 61 41.79 -0.02 -6.15
C SER A 61 42.73 1.19 -6.10
N GLU A 62 43.51 1.40 -7.17
CA GLU A 62 44.42 2.54 -7.27
C GLU A 62 43.65 3.86 -7.08
N GLU A 63 42.46 3.93 -7.66
CA GLU A 63 41.56 5.08 -7.55
C GLU A 63 41.05 5.32 -6.13
N CYS A 64 40.60 4.29 -5.43
CA CYS A 64 40.17 4.43 -4.03
C CYS A 64 41.33 4.82 -3.12
N ARG A 65 42.50 4.23 -3.32
CA ARG A 65 43.69 4.52 -2.53
C ARG A 65 44.10 5.99 -2.67
N ASP A 66 44.07 6.54 -3.88
CA ASP A 66 44.41 7.95 -4.13
C ASP A 66 43.43 8.91 -3.45
N ASP A 67 42.12 8.62 -3.49
CA ASP A 67 41.11 9.44 -2.79
C ASP A 67 41.28 9.37 -1.27
N VAL A 68 41.53 8.18 -0.72
CA VAL A 68 41.79 8.00 0.72
C VAL A 68 43.05 8.75 1.15
N VAL A 69 44.14 8.70 0.37
CA VAL A 69 45.38 9.44 0.66
C VAL A 69 45.14 10.96 0.61
N HIS A 70 44.32 11.45 -0.33
CA HIS A 70 43.96 12.86 -0.39
C HIS A 70 43.18 13.31 0.84
N LEU A 71 42.18 12.52 1.26
CA LEU A 71 41.42 12.78 2.48
C LEU A 71 42.30 12.73 3.73
N GLU A 72 43.26 11.80 3.80
CA GLU A 72 44.25 11.71 4.88
C GLU A 72 45.08 13.00 4.97
N GLN A 73 45.53 13.54 3.83
CA GLN A 73 46.25 14.82 3.78
C GLN A 73 45.38 15.99 4.23
N GLU A 74 44.10 16.02 3.84
CA GLU A 74 43.14 17.03 4.32
C GLU A 74 42.97 16.95 5.84
N ILE A 75 42.84 15.76 6.42
CA ILE A 75 42.73 15.55 7.88
C ILE A 75 43.97 16.06 8.60
N VAL A 76 45.17 15.75 8.09
CA VAL A 76 46.44 16.19 8.70
C VAL A 76 46.55 17.72 8.68
N LYS A 77 46.15 18.37 7.57
CA LYS A 77 46.14 19.83 7.48
C LYS A 77 45.16 20.47 8.47
N ILE A 78 43.96 19.89 8.63
CA ILE A 78 42.97 20.33 9.64
C ILE A 78 43.54 20.22 11.06
N ALA A 79 44.22 19.11 11.36
CA ALA A 79 44.81 18.87 12.67
C ALA A 79 45.91 19.89 12.99
N GLN A 80 46.69 20.32 11.99
CA GLN A 80 47.77 21.29 12.13
C GLN A 80 47.27 22.75 12.18
N ASN A 81 46.19 23.11 11.48
CA ASN A 81 45.73 24.50 11.31
C ASN A 81 44.20 24.72 11.46
N ALA A 82 43.60 24.16 12.51
CA ALA A 82 42.15 24.15 12.74
C ALA A 82 41.43 25.53 12.67
N LYS A 83 42.09 26.65 13.01
CA LYS A 83 41.45 28.00 12.97
C LYS A 83 41.40 28.62 11.57
N LYS A 84 42.34 28.29 10.67
CA LYS A 84 42.48 28.93 9.36
C LYS A 84 41.81 28.10 8.25
N GLU A 85 41.82 26.78 8.39
CA GLU A 85 41.31 25.84 7.37
C GLU A 85 39.84 25.43 7.53
N PHE A 86 39.20 25.63 8.70
CA PHE A 86 37.76 25.36 8.82
C PHE A 86 36.90 26.28 7.93
N ARG A 87 37.49 27.35 7.36
CA ARG A 87 36.86 28.23 6.37
C ARG A 87 36.99 27.74 4.91
N SER A 88 37.89 26.79 4.62
CA SER A 88 37.95 26.15 3.30
C SER A 88 36.96 24.99 3.23
N ASN A 89 36.19 24.90 2.14
CA ASN A 89 35.31 23.77 1.82
C ASN A 89 36.13 22.48 1.65
N MET A 90 36.50 21.83 2.75
CA MET A 90 37.25 20.58 2.75
C MET A 90 36.31 19.40 2.57
N THR A 91 36.62 18.57 1.58
CA THR A 91 35.77 17.46 1.15
C THR A 91 35.63 16.41 2.25
N VAL A 92 36.69 16.18 3.03
CA VAL A 92 36.62 15.24 4.16
C VAL A 92 35.60 15.64 5.22
N VAL A 93 35.43 16.95 5.48
CA VAL A 93 34.44 17.44 6.44
C VAL A 93 33.03 17.24 5.90
N GLN A 94 32.82 17.46 4.59
CA GLN A 94 31.54 17.24 3.94
C GLN A 94 31.16 15.75 3.93
N LEU A 95 32.10 14.85 3.63
CA LEU A 95 31.88 13.39 3.69
C LEU A 95 31.53 12.92 5.11
N MET A 96 32.27 13.39 6.12
CA MET A 96 32.02 13.04 7.52
C MET A 96 30.69 13.61 8.04
N ASP A 97 30.34 14.84 7.63
CA ASP A 97 29.10 15.48 8.05
C ASP A 97 27.86 14.84 7.40
N ALA A 98 28.00 14.41 6.14
CA ALA A 98 26.97 13.68 5.41
C ALA A 98 26.80 12.22 5.88
N SER A 99 27.82 11.65 6.52
CA SER A 99 27.76 10.31 7.12
C SER A 99 26.94 10.30 8.42
N THR A 100 26.48 9.12 8.80
CA THR A 100 25.64 8.93 9.97
C THR A 100 26.35 9.24 11.28
N LYS A 101 25.57 9.77 12.23
CA LYS A 101 25.94 10.02 13.62
C LYS A 101 24.95 9.24 14.49
N ILE A 102 25.33 8.92 15.73
CA ILE A 102 24.39 8.30 16.68
C ILE A 102 23.19 9.25 16.85
N PRO A 103 21.98 8.86 16.42
CA PRO A 103 20.84 9.76 16.42
C PRO A 103 20.23 9.87 17.82
N SER A 104 19.40 10.88 18.04
CA SER A 104 18.47 10.86 19.18
C SER A 104 17.38 9.80 18.97
N GLY A 105 16.79 9.29 20.05
CA GLY A 105 15.69 8.32 19.96
C GLY A 105 16.12 6.86 19.73
N VAL A 106 17.39 6.50 19.97
CA VAL A 106 17.80 5.09 19.93
C VAL A 106 17.04 4.27 20.98
N MET A 107 16.75 4.86 22.14
CA MET A 107 15.90 4.25 23.17
C MET A 107 14.42 4.14 22.76
N ASP A 108 14.00 4.89 21.74
CA ASP A 108 12.65 4.86 21.15
C ASP A 108 12.56 3.91 19.94
N GLY A 109 13.60 3.11 19.70
CA GLY A 109 13.63 2.09 18.65
C GLY A 109 14.29 2.54 17.34
N LYS A 110 15.09 3.62 17.35
CA LYS A 110 15.82 4.09 16.16
C LYS A 110 17.00 3.19 15.82
N ILE A 111 16.72 2.22 14.95
CA ILE A 111 17.68 1.22 14.44
C ILE A 111 18.28 1.56 13.08
N ILE A 112 17.76 2.58 12.38
CA ILE A 112 18.37 3.07 11.14
C ILE A 112 18.92 4.45 11.40
N TRP A 113 20.23 4.57 11.29
CA TRP A 113 20.96 5.80 11.55
C TRP A 113 21.24 6.47 10.22
N THR A 114 20.40 7.44 9.89
CA THR A 114 20.40 8.11 8.60
C THR A 114 21.44 9.24 8.51
N GLY A 115 22.14 9.28 7.38
CA GLY A 115 23.03 10.38 6.97
C GLY A 115 22.34 11.33 5.99
N LEU A 116 23.00 12.42 5.59
CA LEU A 116 22.45 13.41 4.66
C LEU A 116 22.74 13.03 3.20
N VAL A 117 21.78 12.38 2.54
CA VAL A 117 21.88 11.90 1.15
C VAL A 117 22.24 13.02 0.18
N GLN A 118 21.46 14.11 0.19
CA GLN A 118 21.64 15.22 -0.76
C GLN A 118 23.01 15.89 -0.63
N GLN A 119 23.53 16.02 0.61
CA GLN A 119 24.86 16.56 0.85
C GLN A 119 25.92 15.62 0.27
N CYS A 120 25.83 14.31 0.53
CA CYS A 120 26.77 13.31 0.03
C CYS A 120 26.88 13.33 -1.51
N LEU A 121 25.73 13.29 -2.20
CA LEU A 121 25.68 13.25 -3.66
C LEU A 121 26.08 14.57 -4.33
N SER A 122 26.03 15.69 -3.60
CA SER A 122 26.46 17.00 -4.12
C SER A 122 27.97 17.24 -4.05
N ILE A 123 28.72 16.36 -3.38
CA ILE A 123 30.17 16.48 -3.25
C ILE A 123 30.82 16.21 -4.61
N SER A 124 31.43 17.25 -5.17
CA SER A 124 32.19 17.18 -6.41
C SER A 124 33.39 18.12 -6.33
N GLN A 125 34.58 17.57 -6.13
CA GLN A 125 35.82 18.36 -6.00
C GLN A 125 36.82 17.97 -7.09
N LYS A 126 37.35 18.97 -7.81
CA LYS A 126 38.44 18.73 -8.78
C LYS A 126 39.74 18.48 -8.05
N MET A 127 40.34 17.31 -8.29
CA MET A 127 41.65 16.96 -7.77
C MET A 127 42.75 17.52 -8.67
N GLN A 128 43.57 18.43 -8.12
CA GLN A 128 44.67 19.09 -8.84
C GLN A 128 45.72 18.11 -9.40
N ALA A 129 45.86 16.92 -8.82
CA ALA A 129 46.90 15.96 -9.19
C ALA A 129 46.67 15.23 -10.54
N ARG A 130 45.42 15.05 -11.01
CA ARG A 130 45.10 14.26 -12.23
C ARG A 130 43.89 14.76 -13.05
N GLN A 131 43.37 15.96 -12.79
CA GLN A 131 42.14 16.50 -13.43
C GLN A 131 40.86 15.66 -13.26
N ARG A 132 40.82 14.70 -12.32
CA ARG A 132 39.60 13.94 -11.99
C ARG A 132 38.74 14.65 -10.93
N LEU A 133 37.45 14.32 -10.90
CA LEU A 133 36.50 14.77 -9.88
C LEU A 133 36.36 13.70 -8.81
N LEU A 134 36.60 14.06 -7.54
CA LEU A 134 36.20 13.26 -6.40
C LEU A 134 34.71 13.46 -6.19
N GLN A 135 33.94 12.37 -6.26
CA GLN A 135 32.49 12.33 -6.07
C GLN A 135 32.14 11.54 -4.81
N GLY A 136 31.11 11.96 -4.09
CA GLY A 136 30.55 11.20 -2.97
C GLY A 136 29.59 10.12 -3.45
N SER A 137 29.67 8.92 -2.85
CA SER A 137 28.70 7.83 -2.96
C SER A 137 28.08 7.56 -1.59
N TYR A 138 26.75 7.43 -1.55
CA TYR A 138 25.98 7.23 -0.33
C TYR A 138 25.60 5.76 -0.17
N CYS A 139 26.04 5.13 0.91
CA CYS A 139 25.85 3.71 1.15
C CYS A 139 25.23 3.42 2.51
N ARG A 140 24.38 2.40 2.60
CA ARG A 140 23.85 1.83 3.83
C ARG A 140 24.49 0.50 4.13
N ILE A 141 25.08 0.38 5.30
CA ILE A 141 25.60 -0.87 5.86
C ILE A 141 24.52 -1.46 6.77
N HIS A 142 24.05 -2.65 6.44
CA HIS A 142 23.13 -3.41 7.28
C HIS A 142 23.91 -4.35 8.21
N LEU A 143 23.65 -4.20 9.49
CA LEU A 143 24.30 -4.94 10.57
C LEU A 143 23.27 -5.82 11.27
N ALA A 144 23.65 -7.06 11.57
CA ALA A 144 22.83 -7.96 12.36
C ALA A 144 22.62 -7.38 13.77
N ILE A 145 21.41 -7.51 14.31
CA ILE A 145 21.18 -7.30 15.73
C ILE A 145 21.60 -8.59 16.47
N PRO A 146 22.47 -8.51 17.50
CA PRO A 146 22.87 -9.68 18.28
C PRO A 146 21.66 -10.48 18.78
N LYS A 147 21.69 -11.80 18.60
CA LYS A 147 20.60 -12.77 18.86
C LYS A 147 19.44 -12.81 17.84
N VAL A 148 19.37 -11.86 16.90
CA VAL A 148 18.37 -11.83 15.82
C VAL A 148 18.94 -12.38 14.51
N GLY A 149 20.17 -11.97 14.17
CA GLY A 149 20.86 -12.37 12.94
C GLY A 149 20.48 -11.52 11.72
N CYS A 150 20.90 -11.96 10.53
CA CYS A 150 20.60 -11.31 9.25
C CYS A 150 19.24 -11.77 8.68
N ALA A 151 18.51 -10.84 8.07
CA ALA A 151 17.33 -11.12 7.27
C ALA A 151 17.72 -11.41 5.82
N SER A 152 16.99 -12.31 5.17
CA SER A 152 17.17 -12.70 3.77
C SER A 152 16.18 -12.03 2.81
N SER A 153 15.07 -11.50 3.34
CA SER A 153 14.07 -10.75 2.58
C SER A 153 13.62 -9.48 3.32
N VAL A 154 13.05 -8.52 2.59
CA VAL A 154 12.48 -7.28 3.16
C VAL A 154 11.34 -7.60 4.13
N GLN A 155 10.54 -8.63 3.81
CA GLN A 155 9.44 -9.07 4.68
C GLN A 155 9.99 -9.71 5.97
N GLU A 156 11.04 -10.53 5.88
CA GLU A 156 11.72 -11.04 7.07
C GLU A 156 12.32 -9.88 7.89
N GLN A 157 12.92 -8.87 7.25
CA GLN A 157 13.46 -7.68 7.92
C GLN A 157 12.38 -6.89 8.68
N LEU A 158 11.21 -6.71 8.07
CA LEU A 158 10.09 -5.95 8.63
C LEU A 158 9.33 -6.67 9.75
N TYR A 159 9.19 -8.00 9.63
CA TYR A 159 8.30 -8.78 10.49
C TYR A 159 9.03 -9.67 11.50
N GLU A 160 10.26 -10.10 11.23
CA GLU A 160 10.92 -11.14 12.03
C GLU A 160 12.33 -10.77 12.51
N LYS A 161 13.15 -10.14 11.65
CA LYS A 161 14.57 -9.87 11.89
C LYS A 161 14.94 -8.43 11.56
N PRO A 162 14.61 -7.45 12.42
CA PRO A 162 15.06 -6.07 12.21
C PRO A 162 16.60 -6.00 12.21
N MET A 163 17.14 -5.17 11.30
CA MET A 163 18.58 -4.97 11.12
C MET A 163 18.95 -3.53 11.44
N LEU A 164 20.16 -3.32 11.98
CA LEU A 164 20.69 -1.99 12.24
C LEU A 164 21.28 -1.42 10.94
N GLY A 165 20.74 -0.30 10.47
CA GLY A 165 21.22 0.38 9.26
C GLY A 165 22.15 1.54 9.61
N LEU A 166 23.35 1.58 9.03
CA LEU A 166 24.31 2.68 9.17
C LEU A 166 24.57 3.33 7.81
N ASP A 167 24.21 4.60 7.65
CA ASP A 167 24.42 5.33 6.41
C ASP A 167 25.80 6.02 6.40
N VAL A 168 26.62 5.74 5.40
CA VAL A 168 27.97 6.29 5.25
C VAL A 168 28.12 6.99 3.90
N CYS A 169 28.84 8.10 3.90
CA CYS A 169 29.21 8.82 2.68
C CYS A 169 30.70 8.61 2.43
N ILE A 170 31.04 7.97 1.31
CA ILE A 170 32.41 7.61 0.95
C ILE A 170 32.76 8.15 -0.44
N PRO A 171 34.04 8.25 -0.81
CA PRO A 171 34.41 8.48 -2.21
C PRO A 171 33.86 7.38 -3.10
N LYS A 172 33.30 7.76 -4.25
CA LYS A 172 32.69 6.82 -5.21
C LYS A 172 33.66 5.75 -5.70
N SER A 173 34.95 6.08 -5.80
CA SER A 173 36.00 5.11 -6.15
C SER A 173 36.11 3.93 -5.18
N CYS A 174 35.62 4.08 -3.93
CA CYS A 174 35.73 3.10 -2.86
C CYS A 174 34.44 2.26 -2.66
N GLU A 175 33.46 2.40 -3.55
CA GLU A 175 32.14 1.78 -3.41
C GLU A 175 32.21 0.25 -3.39
N GLN A 176 33.02 -0.34 -4.27
CA GLN A 176 33.14 -1.79 -4.42
C GLN A 176 33.90 -2.43 -3.24
N GLU A 177 34.84 -1.70 -2.65
CA GLU A 177 35.64 -2.19 -1.54
C GLU A 177 34.92 -2.08 -0.19
N LEU A 178 33.86 -1.25 -0.10
CA LEU A 178 33.17 -0.95 1.16
C LEU A 178 32.64 -2.21 1.86
N GLN A 179 32.08 -3.16 1.12
CA GLN A 179 31.56 -4.41 1.69
C GLN A 179 32.67 -5.21 2.38
N SER A 180 33.76 -5.50 1.66
CA SER A 180 34.90 -6.24 2.20
C SER A 180 35.56 -5.50 3.38
N PHE A 181 35.62 -4.17 3.30
CA PHE A 181 36.14 -3.31 4.35
C PHE A 181 35.29 -3.38 5.62
N ALA A 182 33.96 -3.30 5.48
CA ALA A 182 33.01 -3.39 6.58
C ALA A 182 33.12 -4.75 7.29
N HIS A 183 33.16 -5.86 6.54
CA HIS A 183 33.33 -7.20 7.13
C HIS A 183 34.63 -7.35 7.93
N LYS A 184 35.73 -6.73 7.48
CA LYS A 184 37.04 -6.84 8.14
C LYS A 184 37.17 -5.95 9.38
N HIS A 185 36.53 -4.78 9.41
CA HIS A 185 36.78 -3.74 10.42
C HIS A 185 35.61 -3.45 11.36
N VAL A 186 34.47 -4.14 11.24
CA VAL A 186 33.33 -4.05 12.18
C VAL A 186 33.39 -5.23 13.17
N PRO A 187 34.09 -5.11 14.33
CA PRO A 187 34.42 -6.24 15.21
C PRO A 187 33.30 -6.59 16.22
N PHE A 188 32.12 -5.99 16.10
CA PHE A 188 31.07 -6.08 17.13
C PHE A 188 29.79 -6.77 16.68
N THR A 189 29.56 -6.93 15.38
CA THR A 189 28.42 -7.67 14.84
C THR A 189 28.67 -8.10 13.40
N GLU A 190 27.91 -9.07 12.92
CA GLU A 190 27.94 -9.52 11.53
C GLU A 190 27.41 -8.42 10.60
N VAL A 191 28.16 -8.14 9.53
CA VAL A 191 27.69 -7.30 8.42
C VAL A 191 26.87 -8.19 7.52
N CYS A 192 25.61 -7.83 7.28
CA CYS A 192 24.71 -8.64 6.48
C CYS A 192 24.77 -8.25 5.01
N ASP A 193 24.71 -6.95 4.72
CA ASP A 193 24.77 -6.43 3.36
C ASP A 193 25.20 -4.95 3.36
N VAL A 194 25.76 -4.49 2.24
CA VAL A 194 26.10 -3.09 2.00
C VAL A 194 25.48 -2.68 0.69
N HIS A 195 24.57 -1.71 0.74
CA HIS A 195 23.90 -1.19 -0.44
C HIS A 195 24.28 0.27 -0.69
N CYS A 196 24.63 0.63 -1.92
CA CYS A 196 25.00 1.99 -2.31
C CYS A 196 23.99 2.57 -3.31
N MET A 197 23.72 3.86 -3.20
CA MET A 197 22.76 4.55 -4.07
C MET A 197 23.37 4.80 -5.44
N GLU A 198 22.70 4.32 -6.49
CA GLU A 198 23.12 4.55 -7.88
C GLU A 198 22.94 6.03 -8.30
N GLU A 199 23.96 6.60 -8.96
CA GLU A 199 24.06 8.04 -9.25
C GLU A 199 23.13 8.54 -10.37
N GLU A 200 22.84 7.70 -11.37
CA GLU A 200 22.00 8.05 -12.52
C GLU A 200 20.73 7.21 -12.60
N SER A 201 19.58 7.87 -12.45
CA SER A 201 18.28 7.31 -12.87
C SER A 201 18.21 7.36 -14.39
N ARG A 202 18.79 6.36 -15.06
CA ARG A 202 18.59 6.20 -16.50
C ARG A 202 17.24 5.54 -16.71
N LEU A 203 16.28 6.32 -17.21
CA LEU A 203 15.03 5.77 -17.69
C LEU A 203 15.33 4.58 -18.58
N THR A 204 14.83 3.41 -18.18
CA THR A 204 15.01 2.19 -18.95
C THR A 204 14.16 2.26 -20.22
N PHE A 205 14.44 1.42 -21.21
CA PHE A 205 13.59 1.29 -22.39
C PHE A 205 12.11 1.09 -22.01
N GLY A 206 11.84 0.25 -20.99
CA GLY A 206 10.48 0.04 -20.48
C GLY A 206 9.84 1.32 -19.93
N SER A 207 10.62 2.17 -19.24
CA SER A 207 10.15 3.46 -18.74
C SER A 207 9.71 4.38 -19.89
N TYR A 208 10.49 4.45 -20.97
CA TYR A 208 10.12 5.23 -22.17
C TYR A 208 8.86 4.70 -22.85
N VAL A 209 8.70 3.37 -22.95
CA VAL A 209 7.50 2.75 -23.53
C VAL A 209 6.26 3.14 -22.73
N VAL A 210 6.30 3.00 -21.40
CA VAL A 210 5.15 3.32 -20.52
C VAL A 210 4.81 4.81 -20.59
N LEU A 211 5.82 5.69 -20.50
CA LEU A 211 5.61 7.14 -20.61
C LEU A 211 5.09 7.53 -22.00
N GLY A 212 5.54 6.86 -23.06
CA GLY A 212 5.03 7.05 -24.42
C GLY A 212 3.57 6.65 -24.57
N ILE A 213 3.16 5.51 -23.98
CA ILE A 213 1.75 5.09 -23.95
C ILE A 213 0.89 6.10 -23.21
N LEU A 214 1.30 6.50 -22.00
CA LEU A 214 0.59 7.51 -21.20
C LEU A 214 0.48 8.85 -21.93
N GLY A 215 1.58 9.32 -22.54
CA GLY A 215 1.62 10.54 -23.33
C GLY A 215 0.71 10.47 -24.56
N THR A 216 0.64 9.32 -25.22
CA THR A 216 -0.25 9.09 -26.37
C THR A 216 -1.72 9.12 -25.94
N CYS A 217 -2.09 8.38 -24.89
CA CYS A 217 -3.45 8.40 -24.35
C CYS A 217 -3.86 9.80 -23.92
N LEU A 218 -2.97 10.54 -23.23
CA LEU A 218 -3.21 11.92 -22.84
C LEU A 218 -3.42 12.82 -24.06
N THR A 219 -2.60 12.67 -25.10
CA THR A 219 -2.73 13.45 -26.35
C THR A 219 -4.06 13.17 -27.04
N ILE A 220 -4.47 11.90 -27.16
CA ILE A 220 -5.78 11.53 -27.71
C ILE A 220 -6.91 12.16 -26.89
N SER A 221 -6.82 12.09 -25.56
CA SER A 221 -7.80 12.70 -24.66
C SER A 221 -7.86 14.22 -24.78
N LEU A 222 -6.72 14.90 -24.94
CA LEU A 222 -6.68 16.35 -25.15
C LEU A 222 -7.28 16.74 -26.50
N VAL A 223 -6.96 16.01 -27.57
CA VAL A 223 -7.56 16.22 -28.90
C VAL A 223 -9.08 15.99 -28.84
N GLY A 224 -9.53 14.89 -28.22
CA GLY A 224 -10.95 14.63 -28.03
C GLY A 224 -11.65 15.70 -27.21
N THR A 225 -10.97 16.26 -26.20
CA THR A 225 -11.48 17.38 -25.39
C THR A 225 -11.64 18.66 -26.22
N LEU A 226 -10.66 18.98 -27.08
CA LEU A 226 -10.74 20.15 -27.97
C LEU A 226 -11.90 20.01 -28.98
N ILE A 227 -12.08 18.83 -29.57
CA ILE A 227 -13.19 18.55 -30.50
C ILE A 227 -14.53 18.67 -29.74
N ASP A 228 -14.65 18.03 -28.58
CA ASP A 228 -15.88 18.04 -27.79
C ASP A 228 -16.26 19.46 -27.34
N TYR A 229 -15.30 20.23 -26.84
CA TYR A 229 -15.54 21.59 -26.34
C TYR A 229 -15.89 22.61 -27.45
N TYR A 230 -15.15 22.60 -28.57
CA TYR A 230 -15.34 23.61 -29.62
C TYR A 230 -16.40 23.24 -30.67
N ILE A 231 -16.64 21.94 -30.91
CA ILE A 231 -17.47 21.48 -32.02
C ILE A 231 -18.78 20.87 -31.52
N VAL A 232 -18.77 20.14 -30.39
CA VAL A 232 -19.93 19.39 -29.89
C VAL A 232 -20.77 20.19 -28.90
N ASP A 233 -20.23 21.19 -28.19
CA ASP A 233 -21.00 21.95 -27.20
C ASP A 233 -22.26 22.59 -27.83
N PRO A 234 -23.47 22.18 -27.41
CA PRO A 234 -24.73 22.67 -27.95
C PRO A 234 -24.95 24.17 -27.72
N GLN A 235 -24.14 24.84 -26.90
CA GLN A 235 -24.17 26.30 -26.76
C GLN A 235 -23.47 27.04 -27.91
N LEU A 236 -22.58 26.38 -28.68
CA LEU A 236 -21.87 27.00 -29.82
C LEU A 236 -22.33 26.50 -31.19
N THR A 237 -22.89 25.29 -31.30
CA THR A 237 -23.13 24.65 -32.61
C THR A 237 -24.62 24.33 -32.81
N HIS A 238 -25.28 25.05 -33.73
CA HIS A 238 -26.72 24.88 -34.04
C HIS A 238 -27.07 23.67 -34.92
N SER A 239 -26.10 22.85 -35.34
CA SER A 239 -26.31 21.74 -36.27
C SER A 239 -25.75 20.42 -35.73
N ALA A 240 -26.52 19.33 -35.83
CA ALA A 240 -26.06 17.98 -35.56
C ALA A 240 -25.05 17.56 -36.65
N ILE A 241 -23.76 17.61 -36.33
CA ILE A 241 -22.69 17.18 -37.22
C ILE A 241 -22.55 15.66 -37.11
N GLU A 242 -22.67 14.94 -38.23
CA GLU A 242 -22.36 13.52 -38.29
C GLU A 242 -20.84 13.33 -38.30
N PHE A 243 -20.29 12.80 -37.20
CA PHE A 243 -18.87 12.47 -37.12
C PHE A 243 -18.59 11.08 -37.70
N ASN A 244 -17.41 10.92 -38.29
CA ASN A 244 -16.95 9.58 -38.68
C ASN A 244 -16.68 8.72 -37.43
N PHE A 245 -16.69 7.39 -37.61
CA PHE A 245 -16.51 6.43 -36.51
C PHE A 245 -15.25 6.69 -35.66
N TRP A 246 -14.13 7.09 -36.30
CA TRP A 246 -12.88 7.33 -35.59
C TRP A 246 -12.91 8.58 -34.70
N ILE A 247 -13.55 9.67 -35.14
CA ILE A 247 -13.76 10.87 -34.34
C ILE A 247 -14.69 10.56 -33.16
N GLU A 248 -15.74 9.75 -33.38
CA GLU A 248 -16.61 9.29 -32.29
C GLU A 248 -15.84 8.47 -31.24
N CYS A 249 -14.91 7.61 -31.68
CA CYS A 249 -14.02 6.89 -30.77
C CYS A 249 -13.09 7.83 -29.98
N ILE A 250 -12.55 8.87 -30.61
CA ILE A 250 -11.71 9.88 -29.94
C ILE A 250 -12.54 10.66 -28.91
N LEU A 251 -13.79 11.02 -29.24
CA LEU A 251 -14.72 11.71 -28.34
C LEU A 251 -15.06 10.90 -27.09
N CYS A 252 -15.01 9.56 -27.14
CA CYS A 252 -15.15 8.73 -25.93
C CYS A 252 -14.10 9.06 -24.85
N PHE A 253 -12.91 9.54 -25.26
CA PHE A 253 -11.81 9.88 -24.36
C PHE A 253 -11.74 11.37 -23.99
N SER A 254 -12.75 12.17 -24.34
CA SER A 254 -12.82 13.58 -23.95
C SER A 254 -12.82 13.76 -22.43
N LEU A 255 -11.84 14.52 -21.92
CA LEU A 255 -11.73 14.84 -20.50
C LEU A 255 -12.87 15.75 -20.05
N TYR A 256 -13.33 16.68 -20.90
CA TYR A 256 -14.42 17.59 -20.54
C TYR A 256 -15.70 16.84 -20.18
N SER A 257 -16.18 15.98 -21.10
CA SER A 257 -17.37 15.16 -20.87
C SER A 257 -17.16 14.11 -19.78
N ASN A 258 -16.02 13.42 -19.76
CA ASN A 258 -15.78 12.34 -18.79
C ASN A 258 -15.62 12.87 -17.36
N ILE A 259 -14.95 14.01 -17.15
CA ILE A 259 -14.83 14.63 -15.82
C ILE A 259 -16.19 15.16 -15.35
N ARG A 260 -17.00 15.75 -16.25
CA ARG A 260 -18.39 16.11 -15.94
C ARG A 260 -19.20 14.90 -15.49
N ASP A 261 -19.04 13.75 -16.16
CA ASP A 261 -19.68 12.49 -15.76
C ASP A 261 -19.17 11.98 -14.40
N VAL A 262 -17.89 12.14 -14.06
CA VAL A 262 -17.36 11.81 -12.72
C VAL A 262 -18.07 12.61 -11.64
N PHE A 263 -18.15 13.93 -11.80
CA PHE A 263 -18.70 14.84 -10.77
C PHE A 263 -20.22 15.00 -10.80
N SER A 264 -20.90 14.41 -11.79
CA SER A 264 -22.36 14.49 -11.92
C SER A 264 -23.10 13.86 -10.73
N THR A 265 -23.83 14.64 -9.95
CA THR A 265 -24.56 14.14 -8.78
C THR A 265 -25.94 13.56 -9.11
N THR A 266 -26.25 13.36 -10.39
CA THR A 266 -27.53 12.81 -10.82
C THR A 266 -27.67 11.35 -10.40
N GLN A 267 -28.81 11.02 -9.78
CA GLN A 267 -29.12 9.67 -9.31
C GLN A 267 -30.24 9.07 -10.17
N LYS A 268 -30.01 7.87 -10.70
CA LYS A 268 -31.03 7.17 -11.50
C LYS A 268 -32.06 6.50 -10.57
N PRO A 269 -33.35 6.46 -10.96
CA PRO A 269 -34.38 5.79 -10.16
C PRO A 269 -34.05 4.29 -9.99
N GLY A 270 -34.14 3.80 -8.76
CA GLY A 270 -33.79 2.42 -8.40
C GLY A 270 -32.29 2.18 -8.15
N GLN A 271 -31.46 3.22 -8.14
CA GLN A 271 -30.09 3.13 -7.65
C GLN A 271 -30.06 2.99 -6.13
N ILE A 272 -29.11 2.20 -5.65
CA ILE A 272 -28.91 1.95 -4.23
C ILE A 272 -27.94 3.02 -3.70
N THR A 273 -28.49 4.16 -3.25
CA THR A 273 -27.72 5.40 -2.99
C THR A 273 -26.76 5.29 -1.81
N MET A 274 -27.11 4.54 -0.75
CA MET A 274 -26.26 4.41 0.44
C MET A 274 -24.91 3.76 0.15
N LEU A 275 -24.81 2.95 -0.91
CA LEU A 275 -23.54 2.34 -1.33
C LEU A 275 -22.50 3.39 -1.75
N ASN A 276 -22.92 4.58 -2.18
CA ASN A 276 -21.98 5.65 -2.49
C ASN A 276 -21.24 6.10 -1.22
N GLY A 277 -21.96 6.38 -0.13
CA GLY A 277 -21.37 6.70 1.17
C GLY A 277 -20.47 5.59 1.69
N VAL A 278 -20.96 4.34 1.67
CA VAL A 278 -20.17 3.19 2.15
C VAL A 278 -18.85 3.07 1.38
N ARG A 279 -18.86 3.19 0.04
CA ARG A 279 -17.64 3.15 -0.78
C ARG A 279 -16.68 4.28 -0.44
N ALA A 280 -17.18 5.50 -0.25
CA ALA A 280 -16.37 6.67 0.07
C ALA A 280 -15.65 6.52 1.42
N PHE A 281 -16.35 6.09 2.46
CA PHE A 281 -15.73 5.82 3.76
C PHE A 281 -14.77 4.63 3.71
N THR A 282 -15.13 3.58 2.98
CA THR A 282 -14.29 2.37 2.88
C THR A 282 -12.97 2.68 2.18
N ILE A 283 -12.97 3.43 1.07
CA ILE A 283 -11.71 3.78 0.38
C ILE A 283 -10.84 4.74 1.21
N ALA A 284 -11.46 5.67 1.94
CA ALA A 284 -10.72 6.51 2.89
C ALA A 284 -10.09 5.66 4.01
N TRP A 285 -10.81 4.65 4.51
CA TRP A 285 -10.30 3.73 5.53
C TRP A 285 -9.13 2.88 5.02
N VAL A 286 -9.18 2.39 3.77
CA VAL A 286 -8.06 1.71 3.10
C VAL A 286 -6.82 2.60 3.08
N ILE A 287 -6.96 3.87 2.67
CA ILE A 287 -5.82 4.80 2.61
C ILE A 287 -5.26 5.05 4.01
N ALA A 288 -6.11 5.26 5.01
CA ALA A 288 -5.67 5.47 6.38
C ALA A 288 -4.85 4.26 6.90
N GLY A 289 -5.33 3.04 6.70
CA GLY A 289 -4.61 1.82 7.10
C GLY A 289 -3.25 1.69 6.42
N HIS A 290 -3.16 2.02 5.13
CA HIS A 290 -1.88 1.96 4.41
C HIS A 290 -0.94 3.12 4.72
N VAL A 291 -1.43 4.29 5.15
CA VAL A 291 -0.58 5.33 5.75
C VAL A 291 0.09 4.78 7.00
N LEU A 292 -0.66 4.12 7.89
CA LEU A 292 -0.08 3.47 9.08
C LEU A 292 0.96 2.40 8.69
N LEU A 293 0.66 1.57 7.68
CA LEU A 293 1.60 0.57 7.17
C LEU A 293 2.90 1.21 6.67
N VAL A 294 2.80 2.29 5.89
CA VAL A 294 3.96 3.03 5.38
C VAL A 294 4.77 3.65 6.53
N TYR A 295 4.10 4.18 7.56
CA TYR A 295 4.79 4.62 8.79
C TYR A 295 5.50 3.48 9.50
N LEU A 296 4.89 2.31 9.62
CA LEU A 296 5.53 1.12 10.21
C LEU A 296 6.79 0.70 9.42
N MET A 297 6.80 0.87 8.10
CA MET A 297 7.95 0.56 7.24
C MET A 297 9.04 1.65 7.28
N MET A 298 8.65 2.92 7.38
CA MET A 298 9.53 4.07 7.13
C MET A 298 9.90 4.87 8.37
N SER A 299 9.30 4.60 9.53
CA SER A 299 9.56 5.40 10.73
C SER A 299 10.82 4.97 11.48
N ASP A 300 11.45 5.95 12.11
CA ASP A 300 12.62 5.76 12.96
C ASP A 300 12.26 5.47 14.42
N ASN A 301 11.00 5.61 14.85
CA ASN A 301 10.58 5.43 16.25
C ASN A 301 9.56 4.29 16.43
N SER A 302 9.98 3.08 16.07
CA SER A 302 9.14 1.88 16.08
C SER A 302 8.48 1.59 17.44
N LEU A 303 9.14 1.90 18.57
CA LEU A 303 8.55 1.71 19.91
C LEU A 303 7.43 2.71 20.20
N VAL A 304 7.55 3.96 19.73
CA VAL A 304 6.50 4.96 19.87
C VAL A 304 5.30 4.58 19.02
N ILE A 305 5.51 4.08 17.80
CA ILE A 305 4.42 3.55 16.98
C ILE A 305 3.72 2.41 17.71
N LYS A 306 4.47 1.47 18.28
CA LYS A 306 3.89 0.37 19.07
C LYS A 306 3.01 0.90 20.20
N ASN A 307 3.48 1.89 20.95
CA ASN A 307 2.69 2.50 22.03
C ASN A 307 1.41 3.15 21.50
N ILE A 308 1.47 3.87 20.37
CA ILE A 308 0.29 4.46 19.74
C ILE A 308 -0.69 3.38 19.26
N THR A 309 -0.19 2.31 18.62
CA THR A 309 -1.06 1.22 18.14
C THR A 309 -1.72 0.42 19.27
N ASN A 310 -1.20 0.51 20.49
CA ASN A 310 -1.79 -0.11 21.67
C ASN A 310 -2.95 0.70 22.25
N ASP A 311 -3.17 1.93 21.79
CA ASP A 311 -4.28 2.75 22.26
C ASP A 311 -5.62 2.22 21.74
N PHE A 312 -6.64 2.24 22.60
CA PHE A 312 -7.99 1.80 22.26
C PHE A 312 -8.54 2.55 21.03
N ASN A 313 -8.22 3.85 20.92
CA ASN A 313 -8.64 4.70 19.80
C ASN A 313 -7.97 4.36 18.47
N MET A 314 -6.89 3.57 18.45
CA MET A 314 -6.25 3.13 17.20
C MET A 314 -6.84 1.83 16.65
N MET A 315 -7.73 1.15 17.39
CA MET A 315 -8.27 -0.16 16.99
C MET A 315 -8.96 -0.14 15.63
N TRP A 316 -9.66 0.95 15.28
CA TRP A 316 -10.25 1.11 13.95
C TRP A 316 -9.20 1.16 12.83
N LEU A 317 -8.00 1.65 13.11
CA LEU A 317 -6.94 1.79 12.12
C LEU A 317 -6.09 0.51 12.01
N VAL A 318 -5.71 -0.10 13.14
CA VAL A 318 -4.93 -1.35 13.14
C VAL A 318 -5.74 -2.54 12.64
N ASN A 319 -7.08 -2.50 12.76
CA ASN A 319 -7.99 -3.50 12.21
C ASN A 319 -8.69 -3.03 10.92
N ALA A 320 -8.00 -2.23 10.11
CA ALA A 320 -8.56 -1.69 8.86
C ALA A 320 -8.88 -2.74 7.78
N TYR A 321 -8.56 -4.03 7.98
CA TYR A 321 -8.84 -5.10 7.02
C TYR A 321 -10.34 -5.37 6.80
N PHE A 322 -11.24 -4.90 7.67
CA PHE A 322 -12.69 -4.98 7.38
C PHE A 322 -13.10 -4.06 6.23
N SER A 323 -12.26 -3.08 5.85
CA SER A 323 -12.48 -2.26 4.66
C SER A 323 -12.53 -3.10 3.37
N VAL A 324 -11.60 -4.06 3.20
CA VAL A 324 -11.60 -4.94 2.03
C VAL A 324 -12.80 -5.91 2.05
N ASP A 325 -13.21 -6.39 3.23
CA ASP A 325 -14.40 -7.26 3.38
C ASP A 325 -15.68 -6.50 2.98
N THR A 326 -15.72 -5.19 3.21
CA THR A 326 -16.81 -4.32 2.76
C THR A 326 -16.86 -4.25 1.23
N PHE A 327 -15.72 -4.12 0.56
CA PHE A 327 -15.68 -4.14 -0.90
C PHE A 327 -16.05 -5.50 -1.49
N PHE A 328 -15.55 -6.62 -0.92
CA PHE A 328 -15.97 -7.96 -1.33
C PHE A 328 -17.49 -8.15 -1.21
N TYR A 329 -18.09 -7.70 -0.10
CA TYR A 329 -19.54 -7.71 0.08
C TYR A 329 -20.26 -6.88 -1.01
N ILE A 330 -19.81 -5.64 -1.26
CA ILE A 330 -20.43 -4.76 -2.26
C ILE A 330 -20.38 -5.38 -3.67
N THR A 331 -19.25 -5.99 -4.04
CA THR A 331 -19.10 -6.64 -5.34
C THR A 331 -20.06 -7.82 -5.48
N GLY A 332 -20.08 -8.73 -4.50
CA GLY A 332 -21.01 -9.88 -4.51
C GLY A 332 -22.48 -9.45 -4.53
N PHE A 333 -22.83 -8.42 -3.73
CA PHE A 333 -24.18 -7.86 -3.68
C PHE A 333 -24.63 -7.29 -5.01
N LEU A 334 -23.82 -6.43 -5.64
CA LEU A 334 -24.19 -5.80 -6.92
C LEU A 334 -24.29 -6.82 -8.04
N ILE A 335 -23.40 -7.82 -8.08
CA ILE A 335 -23.48 -8.90 -9.06
C ILE A 335 -24.79 -9.66 -8.89
N GLY A 336 -25.11 -10.12 -7.67
CA GLY A 336 -26.38 -10.81 -7.41
C GLY A 336 -27.58 -9.92 -7.76
N PHE A 337 -27.61 -8.69 -7.27
CA PHE A 337 -28.73 -7.77 -7.45
C PHE A 337 -29.00 -7.45 -8.92
N LEU A 338 -27.96 -7.17 -9.72
CA LEU A 338 -28.11 -6.85 -11.14
C LEU A 338 -28.40 -8.09 -11.99
N PHE A 339 -27.74 -9.22 -11.72
CA PHE A 339 -27.96 -10.47 -12.42
C PHE A 339 -29.41 -10.95 -12.26
N PHE A 340 -29.92 -11.02 -11.02
CA PHE A 340 -31.30 -11.47 -10.78
C PHE A 340 -32.35 -10.45 -11.22
N LYS A 341 -31.98 -9.16 -11.35
CA LYS A 341 -32.85 -8.18 -12.01
C LYS A 341 -33.03 -8.51 -13.50
N GLN A 342 -31.97 -8.91 -14.20
CA GLN A 342 -32.04 -9.32 -15.61
C GLN A 342 -32.68 -10.71 -15.79
N ALA A 343 -32.37 -11.66 -14.92
CA ALA A 343 -32.93 -13.01 -14.95
C ALA A 343 -34.45 -13.07 -14.69
N LYS A 344 -35.02 -12.03 -14.04
CA LYS A 344 -36.47 -11.86 -13.96
C LYS A 344 -37.12 -11.57 -15.31
N THR A 345 -36.44 -10.80 -16.15
CA THR A 345 -36.93 -10.40 -17.48
C THR A 345 -36.72 -11.53 -18.49
N ASP A 346 -35.59 -12.23 -18.42
CA ASP A 346 -35.30 -13.39 -19.25
C ASP A 346 -34.84 -14.58 -18.40
N LYS A 347 -35.69 -15.61 -18.29
CA LYS A 347 -35.40 -16.83 -17.52
C LYS A 347 -34.24 -17.64 -18.11
N ASN A 348 -33.99 -17.53 -19.42
CA ASN A 348 -32.90 -18.21 -20.10
C ASN A 348 -31.56 -17.45 -19.96
N PHE A 349 -31.55 -16.33 -19.25
CA PHE A 349 -30.37 -15.51 -19.03
C PHE A 349 -29.21 -16.27 -18.39
N ALA A 350 -29.51 -17.11 -17.39
CA ALA A 350 -28.48 -17.86 -16.66
C ALA A 350 -27.88 -19.05 -17.44
N PHE A 351 -28.52 -19.51 -18.51
CA PHE A 351 -28.14 -20.76 -19.19
C PHE A 351 -27.46 -20.53 -20.56
N SER A 352 -27.25 -19.28 -20.95
CA SER A 352 -26.66 -18.94 -22.25
C SER A 352 -25.14 -18.77 -22.15
N ILE A 353 -24.39 -19.60 -22.89
CA ILE A 353 -22.91 -19.58 -22.86
C ILE A 353 -22.33 -18.27 -23.40
N SER A 354 -22.96 -17.69 -24.44
CA SER A 354 -22.55 -16.39 -25.03
C SER A 354 -22.66 -15.25 -24.01
N ARG A 355 -23.66 -15.30 -23.11
CA ARG A 355 -23.83 -14.29 -22.06
C ARG A 355 -22.80 -14.43 -20.95
N TRP A 356 -22.41 -15.65 -20.61
CA TRP A 356 -21.30 -15.86 -19.68
C TRP A 356 -19.97 -15.37 -20.26
N PHE A 357 -19.73 -15.60 -21.55
CA PHE A 357 -18.57 -15.00 -22.23
C PHE A 357 -18.59 -13.46 -22.14
N MET A 358 -19.73 -12.82 -22.46
CA MET A 358 -19.89 -11.37 -22.32
C MET A 358 -19.75 -10.90 -20.86
N TYR A 359 -20.23 -11.66 -19.88
CA TYR A 359 -20.09 -11.37 -18.45
C TYR A 359 -18.61 -11.25 -18.04
N TYR A 360 -17.75 -12.16 -18.51
CA TYR A 360 -16.30 -12.08 -18.27
C TYR A 360 -15.65 -10.93 -19.06
N LEU A 361 -16.02 -10.78 -20.34
CA LEU A 361 -15.45 -9.74 -21.20
C LEU A 361 -15.73 -8.33 -20.66
N HIS A 362 -16.98 -8.04 -20.30
CA HIS A 362 -17.38 -6.76 -19.73
C HIS A 362 -16.59 -6.42 -18.45
N ARG A 363 -16.30 -7.41 -17.60
CA ARG A 363 -15.50 -7.16 -16.39
C ARG A 363 -14.04 -6.89 -16.72
N LEU A 364 -13.45 -7.65 -17.63
CA LEU A 364 -12.06 -7.45 -18.07
C LEU A 364 -11.89 -6.07 -18.70
N VAL A 365 -12.75 -5.69 -19.66
CA VAL A 365 -12.68 -4.38 -20.32
C VAL A 365 -12.86 -3.23 -19.33
N ARG A 366 -13.69 -3.40 -18.29
CA ARG A 366 -13.91 -2.38 -17.27
C ARG A 366 -12.74 -2.19 -16.29
N ILE A 367 -12.09 -3.27 -15.87
CA ILE A 367 -11.12 -3.25 -14.76
C ILE A 367 -9.69 -3.23 -15.29
N SER A 368 -9.39 -4.06 -16.28
CA SER A 368 -8.02 -4.35 -16.71
C SER A 368 -7.25 -3.16 -17.28
N PRO A 369 -7.82 -2.25 -18.10
CA PRO A 369 -7.04 -1.16 -18.71
C PRO A 369 -6.37 -0.25 -17.67
N ALA A 370 -7.14 0.25 -16.70
CA ALA A 370 -6.62 1.10 -15.63
C ALA A 370 -5.64 0.34 -14.72
N TYR A 371 -5.90 -0.93 -14.45
CA TYR A 371 -4.99 -1.76 -13.66
C TYR A 371 -3.65 -2.00 -14.35
N TYR A 372 -3.67 -2.37 -15.63
CA TYR A 372 -2.46 -2.70 -16.39
C TYR A 372 -1.54 -1.50 -16.56
N ILE A 373 -2.10 -0.31 -16.82
CA ILE A 373 -1.28 0.90 -16.94
C ILE A 373 -0.63 1.30 -15.61
N VAL A 374 -1.34 1.10 -14.48
CA VAL A 374 -0.80 1.37 -13.14
C VAL A 374 0.29 0.36 -12.77
N ILE A 375 0.08 -0.93 -13.04
CA ILE A 375 1.12 -1.95 -12.82
C ILE A 375 2.34 -1.69 -13.70
N ALA A 376 2.14 -1.27 -14.95
CA ALA A 376 3.24 -0.91 -15.84
C ALA A 376 4.01 0.30 -15.30
N PHE A 377 3.30 1.35 -14.87
CA PHE A 377 3.92 2.51 -14.23
C PHE A 377 4.72 2.10 -12.98
N HIS A 378 4.14 1.26 -12.12
CA HIS A 378 4.82 0.77 -10.92
C HIS A 378 6.03 -0.11 -11.22
N THR A 379 6.01 -0.88 -12.31
CA THR A 379 7.09 -1.80 -12.68
C THR A 379 8.28 -1.07 -13.30
N TRP A 380 8.04 -0.05 -14.13
CA TRP A 380 9.08 0.57 -14.96
C TRP A 380 9.38 2.03 -14.64
N VAL A 381 8.47 2.77 -13.98
CA VAL A 381 8.66 4.21 -13.70
C VAL A 381 8.92 4.46 -12.22
N THR A 382 8.14 3.84 -11.32
CA THR A 382 8.31 4.02 -9.87
C THR A 382 9.73 3.71 -9.36
N PRO A 383 10.41 2.60 -9.77
CA PRO A 383 11.79 2.33 -9.39
C PRO A 383 12.73 3.51 -9.65
N GLU A 384 12.60 4.11 -10.85
CA GLU A 384 13.44 5.21 -11.29
C GLU A 384 13.19 6.49 -10.49
N LEU A 385 11.93 6.75 -10.12
CA LEU A 385 11.55 7.87 -9.25
C LEU A 385 12.08 7.69 -7.82
N LEU A 386 12.10 6.46 -7.32
CA LEU A 386 12.51 6.16 -5.95
C LEU A 386 14.03 5.97 -5.79
N ARG A 387 14.77 5.71 -6.88
CA ARG A 387 16.20 5.37 -6.87
C ARG A 387 17.10 6.38 -6.15
N LYS A 388 16.73 7.67 -6.13
CA LYS A 388 17.46 8.76 -5.45
C LYS A 388 16.94 9.10 -4.04
N SER A 389 15.96 8.36 -3.55
CA SER A 389 15.34 8.61 -2.25
C SER A 389 15.80 7.62 -1.19
N VAL A 390 15.68 8.00 0.08
CA VAL A 390 15.96 7.11 1.23
C VAL A 390 15.10 5.83 1.24
N LEU A 391 14.01 5.82 0.47
CA LEU A 391 13.15 4.67 0.24
C LEU A 391 13.79 3.59 -0.63
N ALA A 392 14.77 3.92 -1.48
CA ALA A 392 15.49 2.95 -2.30
C ALA A 392 16.04 1.80 -1.44
N PHE A 393 16.60 2.13 -0.28
CA PHE A 393 17.16 1.17 0.69
C PHE A 393 16.13 0.29 1.40
N THR A 394 14.83 0.61 1.32
CA THR A 394 13.76 -0.09 2.07
C THR A 394 12.88 -0.95 1.15
N TYR A 395 12.95 -0.75 -0.17
CA TYR A 395 12.07 -1.39 -1.16
C TYR A 395 12.84 -2.29 -2.15
N TYR A 396 13.87 -2.96 -1.64
CA TYR A 396 14.83 -3.74 -2.43
C TYR A 396 14.28 -5.15 -2.72
N PRO A 397 13.34 -5.29 -3.68
CA PRO A 397 13.79 -5.74 -4.99
C PRO A 397 12.96 -5.12 -6.15
N LEU A 398 13.35 -3.91 -6.59
CA LEU A 398 12.78 -3.29 -7.79
C LEU A 398 13.01 -4.12 -9.07
N ASP A 399 13.96 -5.06 -9.07
CA ASP A 399 14.17 -6.00 -10.17
C ASP A 399 13.23 -7.21 -10.15
N SER A 400 12.68 -7.61 -8.99
CA SER A 400 11.67 -8.68 -8.93
C SER A 400 10.40 -8.28 -9.68
N CYS A 401 10.03 -7.00 -9.62
CA CYS A 401 8.93 -6.43 -10.41
C CYS A 401 9.05 -6.73 -11.91
N LYS A 402 10.23 -6.47 -12.50
CA LYS A 402 10.49 -6.71 -13.93
C LYS A 402 10.41 -8.20 -14.31
N ARG A 403 10.62 -9.10 -13.35
CA ARG A 403 10.54 -10.56 -13.55
C ARG A 403 9.12 -11.12 -13.43
N ILE A 404 8.31 -10.59 -12.51
CA ILE A 404 7.03 -11.20 -12.14
C ILE A 404 5.78 -10.35 -12.42
N TRP A 405 5.91 -9.20 -13.10
CA TRP A 405 4.79 -8.32 -13.45
C TRP A 405 3.62 -9.04 -14.15
N TRP A 406 3.92 -10.05 -14.97
CA TRP A 406 2.92 -10.83 -15.72
C TRP A 406 1.90 -11.53 -14.81
N ARG A 407 2.27 -11.85 -13.55
CA ARG A 407 1.33 -12.44 -12.57
C ARG A 407 0.19 -11.48 -12.23
N ASN A 408 0.46 -10.18 -12.19
CA ASN A 408 -0.58 -9.17 -11.98
C ASN A 408 -1.56 -9.15 -13.16
N PHE A 409 -1.07 -9.28 -14.40
CA PHE A 409 -1.93 -9.24 -15.60
C PHE A 409 -2.89 -10.43 -15.67
N LEU A 410 -2.47 -11.57 -15.12
CA LEU A 410 -3.25 -12.79 -15.00
C LEU A 410 -4.10 -12.87 -13.71
N TYR A 411 -4.08 -11.84 -12.86
CA TYR A 411 -4.82 -11.83 -11.58
C TYR A 411 -4.45 -13.02 -10.64
N ILE A 412 -3.15 -13.34 -10.58
CA ILE A 412 -2.59 -14.42 -9.75
C ILE A 412 -1.40 -13.92 -8.91
N SER A 413 -1.42 -12.64 -8.52
CA SER A 413 -0.36 -12.07 -7.67
C SER A 413 -0.35 -12.65 -6.25
N ASN A 414 -1.49 -13.15 -5.78
CA ASN A 414 -1.66 -13.86 -4.52
C ASN A 414 -1.35 -15.38 -4.63
N TYR A 415 -0.59 -15.80 -5.65
CA TYR A 415 -0.22 -17.19 -5.87
C TYR A 415 1.30 -17.38 -5.72
N LYS A 416 1.71 -17.91 -4.55
CA LYS A 416 3.07 -18.30 -4.13
C LYS A 416 4.10 -17.14 -4.15
N ASP A 417 4.97 -17.13 -3.14
CA ASP A 417 6.15 -16.24 -3.06
C ASP A 417 5.77 -14.74 -2.91
N LEU A 418 5.29 -14.39 -1.71
CA LEU A 418 4.92 -13.02 -1.33
C LEU A 418 6.12 -12.07 -1.32
N ASP A 419 7.30 -12.57 -0.99
CA ASP A 419 8.52 -11.78 -0.82
C ASP A 419 8.96 -11.07 -2.11
N ASN A 420 8.50 -11.58 -3.26
CA ASN A 420 8.80 -11.01 -4.58
C ASN A 420 7.64 -10.21 -5.19
N THR A 421 6.55 -9.96 -4.46
CA THR A 421 5.34 -9.31 -5.01
C THR A 421 5.63 -7.89 -5.49
N CYS A 422 5.30 -7.60 -6.76
CA CYS A 422 5.65 -6.32 -7.37
C CYS A 422 4.82 -5.15 -6.84
N TYR A 423 3.51 -5.33 -6.67
CA TYR A 423 2.62 -4.27 -6.20
C TYR A 423 1.81 -4.81 -5.03
N ILE A 424 2.11 -4.38 -3.81
CA ILE A 424 1.55 -4.98 -2.61
C ILE A 424 0.02 -4.91 -2.58
N SER A 425 -0.61 -3.88 -3.11
CA SER A 425 -2.08 -3.79 -3.16
C SER A 425 -2.72 -4.64 -4.27
N SER A 426 -1.95 -5.35 -5.10
CA SER A 426 -2.55 -6.12 -6.21
C SER A 426 -3.26 -7.39 -5.77
N TRP A 427 -2.96 -7.92 -4.58
CA TRP A 427 -3.54 -9.16 -4.07
C TRP A 427 -5.07 -9.10 -4.04
N TYR A 428 -5.64 -7.97 -3.60
CA TYR A 428 -7.09 -7.80 -3.46
C TYR A 428 -7.80 -8.00 -4.79
N LEU A 429 -7.22 -7.45 -5.85
CA LEU A 429 -7.80 -7.53 -7.17
C LEU A 429 -7.67 -8.94 -7.75
N SER A 430 -6.56 -9.64 -7.47
CA SER A 430 -6.40 -11.06 -7.79
C SER A 430 -7.46 -11.91 -7.09
N THR A 431 -7.63 -11.73 -5.78
CA THR A 431 -8.64 -12.42 -4.96
C THR A 431 -10.06 -12.14 -5.46
N ASP A 432 -10.41 -10.88 -5.72
CA ASP A 432 -11.71 -10.46 -6.24
C ASP A 432 -12.01 -11.09 -7.62
N PHE A 433 -11.03 -11.14 -8.52
CA PHE A 433 -11.19 -11.77 -9.83
C PHE A 433 -11.33 -13.29 -9.73
N GLN A 434 -10.60 -13.95 -8.81
CA GLN A 434 -10.71 -15.39 -8.57
C GLN A 434 -12.08 -15.77 -8.01
N ILE A 435 -12.61 -15.00 -7.05
CA ILE A 435 -13.97 -15.21 -6.52
C ILE A 435 -15.01 -14.93 -7.63
N PHE A 436 -14.79 -13.88 -8.44
CA PHE A 436 -15.64 -13.60 -9.60
C PHE A 436 -15.67 -14.72 -10.61
N ALA A 437 -14.51 -15.33 -10.91
CA ALA A 437 -14.39 -16.41 -11.86
C ALA A 437 -15.31 -17.59 -11.49
N PHE A 438 -15.43 -17.88 -10.19
CA PHE A 438 -16.28 -18.94 -9.66
C PHE A 438 -17.76 -18.53 -9.46
N THR A 439 -18.06 -17.23 -9.43
CA THR A 439 -19.40 -16.69 -9.13
C THR A 439 -20.52 -17.25 -10.01
N PRO A 440 -20.34 -17.49 -11.33
CA PRO A 440 -21.39 -18.07 -12.17
C PRO A 440 -21.96 -19.39 -11.66
N VAL A 441 -21.16 -20.24 -11.03
CA VAL A 441 -21.65 -21.51 -10.46
C VAL A 441 -22.72 -21.24 -9.41
N VAL A 442 -22.47 -20.30 -8.49
CA VAL A 442 -23.43 -19.90 -7.45
C VAL A 442 -24.68 -19.28 -8.09
N LEU A 443 -24.51 -18.40 -9.08
CA LEU A 443 -25.64 -17.73 -9.76
C LEU A 443 -26.53 -18.72 -10.53
N ILE A 444 -25.94 -19.69 -11.22
CA ILE A 444 -26.67 -20.75 -11.94
C ILE A 444 -27.46 -21.62 -10.95
N MET A 445 -26.87 -21.97 -9.80
CA MET A 445 -27.58 -22.74 -8.77
C MET A 445 -28.81 -22.00 -8.24
N PHE A 446 -28.71 -20.69 -7.99
CA PHE A 446 -29.85 -19.85 -7.63
C PHE A 446 -30.88 -19.68 -8.75
N ALA A 447 -30.44 -19.60 -10.00
CA ALA A 447 -31.31 -19.49 -11.16
C ALA A 447 -32.09 -20.79 -11.42
N HIS A 448 -31.49 -21.94 -11.15
CA HIS A 448 -32.14 -23.24 -11.28
C HIS A 448 -33.13 -23.50 -10.14
N ASN A 449 -32.70 -23.35 -8.88
CA ASN A 449 -33.56 -23.56 -7.72
C ASN A 449 -33.10 -22.69 -6.55
N ARG A 450 -34.04 -21.92 -5.96
CA ARG A 450 -33.78 -21.09 -4.77
C ARG A 450 -33.14 -21.88 -3.63
N TYR A 451 -33.62 -23.09 -3.37
CA TYR A 451 -33.11 -23.93 -2.29
C TYR A 451 -31.73 -24.47 -2.61
N GLY A 452 -31.46 -24.82 -3.87
CA GLY A 452 -30.16 -25.26 -4.35
C GLY A 452 -29.10 -24.15 -4.22
N GLY A 453 -29.44 -22.92 -4.60
CA GLY A 453 -28.55 -21.76 -4.44
C GLY A 453 -28.22 -21.44 -2.98
N PHE A 454 -29.23 -21.42 -2.09
CA PHE A 454 -29.00 -21.21 -0.66
C PHE A 454 -28.19 -22.34 -0.03
N PHE A 455 -28.54 -23.59 -0.32
CA PHE A 455 -27.81 -24.76 0.17
C PHE A 455 -26.34 -24.72 -0.25
N PHE A 456 -26.07 -24.47 -1.54
CA PHE A 456 -24.71 -24.39 -2.06
C PHE A 456 -23.91 -23.23 -1.46
N SER A 457 -24.54 -22.06 -1.28
CA SER A 457 -23.89 -20.91 -0.64
C SER A 457 -23.54 -21.19 0.82
N ILE A 458 -24.46 -21.80 1.58
CA ILE A 458 -24.22 -22.20 2.97
C ILE A 458 -23.13 -23.27 3.06
N PHE A 459 -23.14 -24.24 2.15
CA PHE A 459 -22.08 -25.24 2.05
C PHE A 459 -20.71 -24.58 1.87
N LEU A 460 -20.56 -23.64 0.93
CA LEU A 460 -19.30 -22.91 0.72
C LEU A 460 -18.90 -22.08 1.95
N LEU A 461 -19.85 -21.45 2.64
CA LEU A 461 -19.58 -20.71 3.88
C LEU A 461 -19.04 -21.63 4.99
N VAL A 462 -19.65 -22.80 5.16
CA VAL A 462 -19.20 -23.79 6.16
C VAL A 462 -17.84 -24.36 5.77
N THR A 463 -17.61 -24.70 4.50
CA THR A 463 -16.30 -25.18 4.03
C THR A 463 -15.22 -24.12 4.23
N SER A 464 -15.49 -22.87 3.89
CA SER A 464 -14.58 -21.74 4.13
C SER A 464 -14.24 -21.60 5.61
N PHE A 465 -15.25 -21.66 6.50
CA PHE A 465 -15.05 -21.63 7.94
C PHE A 465 -14.18 -22.78 8.43
N MET A 466 -14.45 -24.02 7.99
CA MET A 466 -13.69 -25.19 8.43
C MET A 466 -12.23 -25.13 7.98
N ILE A 467 -11.98 -24.73 6.73
CA ILE A 467 -10.60 -24.54 6.22
C ILE A 467 -9.89 -23.44 7.00
N HIS A 468 -10.56 -22.31 7.25
CA HIS A 468 -9.98 -21.21 7.99
C HIS A 468 -9.62 -21.62 9.43
N PHE A 469 -10.57 -22.23 10.14
CA PHE A 469 -10.38 -22.69 11.51
C PHE A 469 -9.26 -23.73 11.60
N ALA A 470 -9.25 -24.72 10.71
CA ALA A 470 -8.18 -25.72 10.65
C ALA A 470 -6.81 -25.08 10.40
N THR A 471 -6.71 -24.14 9.44
CA THR A 471 -5.47 -23.43 9.12
C THR A 471 -4.94 -22.65 10.34
N MET A 472 -5.82 -21.96 11.07
CA MET A 472 -5.46 -21.23 12.28
C MET A 472 -4.92 -22.16 13.38
N VAL A 473 -5.57 -23.32 13.58
CA VAL A 473 -5.19 -24.29 14.62
C VAL A 473 -3.90 -25.04 14.27
N ILE A 474 -3.72 -25.46 13.02
CA ILE A 474 -2.54 -26.23 12.59
C ILE A 474 -1.27 -25.39 12.64
N TYR A 475 -1.34 -24.14 12.17
CA TYR A 475 -0.16 -23.27 12.05
C TYR A 475 0.02 -22.27 13.20
N HIS A 476 -0.91 -22.27 14.18
CA HIS A 476 -0.87 -21.37 15.34
C HIS A 476 -0.78 -19.88 14.96
N PHE A 477 -1.48 -19.50 13.89
CA PHE A 477 -1.42 -18.16 13.32
C PHE A 477 -2.03 -17.06 14.23
N PRO A 478 -1.59 -15.79 14.06
CA PRO A 478 -2.15 -14.64 14.77
C PRO A 478 -3.59 -14.31 14.32
N PRO A 479 -4.40 -13.62 15.16
CA PRO A 479 -5.78 -13.26 14.81
C PRO A 479 -5.91 -12.21 13.70
N THR A 480 -4.83 -11.51 13.36
CA THR A 480 -4.85 -10.36 12.45
C THR A 480 -3.54 -10.21 11.69
N ASP A 481 -3.60 -9.57 10.52
CA ASP A 481 -2.47 -9.27 9.64
C ASP A 481 -1.77 -7.98 10.08
N ALA A 482 -1.02 -8.03 11.17
CA ALA A 482 -0.25 -6.89 11.68
C ALA A 482 1.20 -7.28 11.99
N PRO A 483 2.17 -6.35 11.91
CA PRO A 483 3.59 -6.68 12.03
C PRO A 483 3.95 -7.42 13.31
N ALA A 484 4.53 -8.61 13.16
CA ALA A 484 4.81 -9.53 14.25
C ALA A 484 5.79 -8.96 15.29
N ASN A 485 6.68 -8.03 14.89
CA ASN A 485 7.61 -7.34 15.79
C ASN A 485 6.93 -6.55 16.93
N SER A 486 5.64 -6.21 16.78
CA SER A 486 4.86 -5.51 17.81
C SER A 486 3.91 -6.39 18.61
N LEU A 487 3.64 -7.62 18.16
CA LEU A 487 2.56 -8.47 18.68
C LEU A 487 3.09 -9.71 19.41
N PRO A 488 2.31 -10.27 20.35
CA PRO A 488 2.70 -11.51 21.01
C PRO A 488 2.70 -12.66 19.99
N LYS A 489 3.91 -13.22 19.73
CA LYS A 489 4.11 -14.39 18.89
C LYS A 489 3.82 -15.66 19.68
N ASP A 490 3.00 -16.54 19.11
CA ASP A 490 2.76 -17.85 19.69
C ASP A 490 4.03 -18.71 19.58
N PRO A 491 4.57 -19.27 20.68
CA PRO A 491 5.77 -20.10 20.61
C PRO A 491 5.59 -21.38 19.78
N LEU A 492 4.35 -21.80 19.52
CA LEU A 492 4.02 -22.97 18.71
C LEU A 492 3.81 -22.63 17.23
N MET A 493 3.99 -21.38 16.81
CA MET A 493 3.87 -20.97 15.41
C MET A 493 4.98 -21.64 14.57
N THR A 494 4.56 -22.46 13.61
CA THR A 494 5.46 -23.32 12.80
C THR A 494 5.93 -22.65 11.52
N GLU A 495 5.12 -21.77 10.94
CA GLU A 495 5.36 -21.13 9.65
C GLU A 495 5.68 -19.63 9.83
N PRO A 496 6.39 -19.00 8.87
CA PRO A 496 6.65 -17.56 8.91
C PRO A 496 5.37 -16.75 8.74
N PHE A 497 5.43 -15.46 9.10
CA PHE A 497 4.27 -14.57 9.01
C PHE A 497 3.77 -14.40 7.56
N SER A 498 4.65 -14.48 6.56
CA SER A 498 4.25 -14.43 5.14
C SER A 498 3.26 -15.56 4.77
N SER A 499 3.39 -16.75 5.37
CA SER A 499 2.43 -17.84 5.18
C SER A 499 1.04 -17.48 5.69
N TYR A 500 0.92 -16.70 6.77
CA TYR A 500 -0.37 -16.18 7.24
C TYR A 500 -1.01 -15.27 6.18
N THR A 501 -0.24 -14.30 5.68
CA THR A 501 -0.73 -13.37 4.67
C THR A 501 -1.23 -14.12 3.44
N LEU A 502 -0.48 -15.11 2.94
CA LEU A 502 -0.87 -15.89 1.77
C LEU A 502 -2.09 -16.78 2.00
N LEU A 503 -2.09 -17.55 3.11
CA LEU A 503 -3.06 -18.61 3.35
C LEU A 503 -4.35 -18.11 3.99
N ILE A 504 -4.35 -16.93 4.61
CA ILE A 504 -5.52 -16.37 5.32
C ILE A 504 -5.91 -15.01 4.79
N TYR A 505 -4.97 -14.07 4.72
CA TYR A 505 -5.30 -12.69 4.39
C TYR A 505 -5.67 -12.51 2.90
N ASP A 506 -4.87 -13.07 1.99
CA ASP A 506 -5.02 -12.97 0.54
C ASP A 506 -5.88 -14.10 -0.07
N ALA A 507 -6.12 -15.16 0.70
CA ALA A 507 -6.73 -16.39 0.22
C ALA A 507 -8.21 -16.22 -0.19
N PRO A 508 -8.58 -16.49 -1.47
CA PRO A 508 -9.96 -16.31 -1.94
C PRO A 508 -10.96 -17.25 -1.26
N TRP A 509 -10.55 -18.46 -0.90
CA TRP A 509 -11.42 -19.43 -0.20
C TRP A 509 -11.73 -19.03 1.24
N ILE A 510 -10.93 -18.15 1.86
CA ILE A 510 -11.17 -17.60 3.21
C ILE A 510 -11.87 -16.23 3.16
N ARG A 511 -11.65 -15.46 2.09
CA ARG A 511 -12.25 -14.13 1.88
C ARG A 511 -13.59 -14.15 1.15
N CYS A 512 -14.03 -15.28 0.60
CA CYS A 512 -15.33 -15.39 -0.06
C CYS A 512 -16.59 -15.18 0.82
N PRO A 513 -16.61 -15.33 2.15
CA PRO A 513 -17.87 -15.26 2.92
C PRO A 513 -18.67 -13.96 2.78
N PRO A 514 -18.08 -12.74 2.96
CA PRO A 514 -18.81 -11.49 2.75
C PRO A 514 -19.39 -11.36 1.33
N TYR A 515 -18.65 -11.84 0.33
CA TYR A 515 -19.07 -11.84 -1.06
C TYR A 515 -20.30 -12.74 -1.30
N LEU A 516 -20.29 -13.96 -0.76
CA LEU A 516 -21.43 -14.89 -0.84
C LEU A 516 -22.68 -14.34 -0.14
N ILE A 517 -22.51 -13.74 1.05
CA ILE A 517 -23.59 -13.05 1.77
C ILE A 517 -24.19 -11.93 0.91
N GLY A 518 -23.34 -11.17 0.21
CA GLY A 518 -23.78 -10.18 -0.76
C GLY A 518 -24.67 -10.77 -1.87
N ILE A 519 -24.24 -11.86 -2.52
CA ILE A 519 -25.04 -12.54 -3.56
C ILE A 519 -26.39 -12.99 -3.00
N MET A 520 -26.40 -13.62 -1.83
CA MET A 520 -27.61 -14.12 -1.17
C MET A 520 -28.61 -12.98 -0.94
N LEU A 521 -28.13 -11.83 -0.44
CA LEU A 521 -28.98 -10.65 -0.26
C LEU A 521 -29.47 -10.08 -1.60
N GLY A 522 -28.60 -10.00 -2.60
CA GLY A 522 -28.96 -9.54 -3.95
C GLY A 522 -30.07 -10.37 -4.57
N TYR A 523 -29.98 -11.71 -4.46
CA TYR A 523 -31.04 -12.64 -4.85
C TYR A 523 -32.33 -12.41 -4.05
N TYR A 524 -32.22 -12.30 -2.73
CA TYR A 524 -33.35 -12.12 -1.83
C TYR A 524 -34.14 -10.83 -2.15
N MET A 525 -33.45 -9.70 -2.27
CA MET A 525 -34.05 -8.40 -2.55
C MET A 525 -34.71 -8.33 -3.92
N GLN A 526 -34.25 -9.14 -4.88
CA GLN A 526 -34.92 -9.25 -6.17
C GLN A 526 -36.13 -10.19 -6.08
N THR A 527 -36.00 -11.39 -5.52
CA THR A 527 -37.06 -12.41 -5.64
C THR A 527 -38.18 -12.27 -4.63
N THR A 528 -37.94 -11.61 -3.49
CA THR A 528 -38.92 -11.54 -2.39
C THR A 528 -39.58 -10.17 -2.29
N LYS A 529 -40.82 -10.17 -1.79
CA LYS A 529 -41.53 -8.92 -1.46
C LYS A 529 -40.90 -8.28 -0.23
N LYS A 530 -41.00 -6.95 -0.13
CA LYS A 530 -40.56 -6.18 1.05
C LYS A 530 -41.12 -6.80 2.34
N LEU A 531 -40.25 -7.09 3.30
CA LEU A 531 -40.65 -7.52 4.65
C LEU A 531 -41.20 -6.32 5.40
N ARG A 532 -42.27 -6.53 6.17
CA ARG A 532 -42.79 -5.53 7.11
C ARG A 532 -42.10 -5.69 8.45
N ILE A 533 -41.07 -4.87 8.69
CA ILE A 533 -40.33 -4.85 9.96
C ILE A 533 -40.91 -3.73 10.84
N SER A 534 -41.18 -4.03 12.12
CA SER A 534 -41.64 -3.02 13.08
C SER A 534 -40.52 -2.03 13.42
N ARG A 535 -40.87 -0.79 13.79
CA ARG A 535 -39.87 0.25 14.08
C ARG A 535 -38.91 -0.16 15.20
N ILE A 536 -39.43 -0.81 16.25
CA ILE A 536 -38.64 -1.29 17.38
C ILE A 536 -37.65 -2.37 16.91
N LEU A 537 -38.12 -3.39 16.19
CA LEU A 537 -37.27 -4.47 15.68
C LEU A 537 -36.17 -3.94 14.74
N ASN A 538 -36.49 -2.95 13.91
CA ASN A 538 -35.49 -2.34 13.04
C ASN A 538 -34.41 -1.60 13.84
N MET A 539 -34.79 -0.81 14.84
CA MET A 539 -33.84 -0.10 15.70
C MET A 539 -32.96 -1.06 16.50
N THR A 540 -33.53 -2.16 17.02
CA THR A 540 -32.75 -3.16 17.76
C THR A 540 -31.77 -3.89 16.86
N LEU A 541 -32.17 -4.27 15.64
CA LEU A 541 -31.28 -4.94 14.68
C LEU A 541 -30.18 -4.00 14.18
N LEU A 542 -30.47 -2.73 13.92
CA LEU A 542 -29.46 -1.73 13.54
C LEU A 542 -28.47 -1.50 14.70
N ALA A 543 -28.96 -1.35 15.93
CA ALA A 543 -28.10 -1.21 17.11
C ALA A 543 -27.24 -2.45 17.33
N LEU A 544 -27.81 -3.65 17.18
CA LEU A 544 -27.07 -4.91 17.27
C LEU A 544 -25.97 -4.99 16.21
N CYS A 545 -26.25 -4.62 14.95
CA CYS A 545 -25.23 -4.56 13.90
C CYS A 545 -24.10 -3.58 14.26
N GLY A 546 -24.44 -2.40 14.79
CA GLY A 546 -23.45 -1.42 15.24
C GLY A 546 -22.57 -1.93 16.39
N ILE A 547 -23.17 -2.58 17.39
CA ILE A 547 -22.45 -3.18 18.52
C ILE A 547 -21.53 -4.30 18.05
N ILE A 548 -22.00 -5.16 17.15
CA ILE A 548 -21.21 -6.26 16.58
C ILE A 548 -20.02 -5.70 15.80
N MET A 549 -20.24 -4.74 14.89
CA MET A 549 -19.17 -4.12 14.11
C MET A 549 -18.14 -3.42 15.01
N PHE A 550 -18.61 -2.68 16.02
CA PHE A 550 -17.74 -2.04 17.01
C PHE A 550 -16.94 -3.08 17.81
N GLY A 551 -17.59 -4.15 18.27
CA GLY A 551 -16.96 -5.24 19.00
C GLY A 551 -15.90 -5.97 18.16
N LEU A 552 -16.19 -6.27 16.89
CA LEU A 552 -15.24 -6.92 15.98
C LEU A 552 -13.95 -6.12 15.79
N ILE A 553 -14.04 -4.79 15.79
CA ILE A 553 -12.88 -3.89 15.68
C ILE A 553 -12.08 -3.82 16.98
N HIS A 554 -12.74 -3.82 18.15
CA HIS A 554 -12.07 -3.55 19.44
C HIS A 554 -11.72 -4.80 20.24
N ILE A 555 -12.25 -5.98 19.91
CA ILE A 555 -12.00 -7.22 20.66
C ILE A 555 -10.53 -7.64 20.69
N LEU A 556 -9.74 -7.21 19.71
CA LEU A 556 -8.30 -7.46 19.66
C LEU A 556 -7.46 -6.50 20.52
N TYR A 557 -8.07 -5.55 21.22
CA TYR A 557 -7.36 -4.56 22.03
C TYR A 557 -6.33 -5.17 22.99
N HIS A 558 -6.73 -6.17 23.78
CA HIS A 558 -5.81 -6.85 24.71
C HIS A 558 -4.69 -7.62 23.99
N TYR A 559 -4.94 -8.11 22.77
CA TYR A 559 -3.92 -8.73 21.95
C TYR A 559 -2.84 -7.73 21.52
N PHE A 560 -3.24 -6.52 21.12
CA PHE A 560 -2.32 -5.43 20.83
C PHE A 560 -1.52 -4.98 22.09
N GLN A 561 -2.12 -5.06 23.28
CA GLN A 561 -1.39 -4.82 24.53
C GLN A 561 -0.34 -5.89 24.91
N GLY A 562 -0.26 -7.00 24.16
CA GLY A 562 0.72 -8.06 24.41
C GLY A 562 0.14 -9.33 25.04
N HIS A 563 -1.19 -9.42 25.23
CA HIS A 563 -1.82 -10.63 25.75
C HIS A 563 -2.10 -11.63 24.64
N LEU A 564 -1.45 -12.80 24.70
CA LEU A 564 -1.70 -13.88 23.75
C LEU A 564 -3.13 -14.44 23.94
N ILE A 565 -3.93 -14.42 22.88
CA ILE A 565 -5.25 -15.05 22.87
C ILE A 565 -5.07 -16.57 22.71
N PRO A 566 -5.73 -17.41 23.53
CA PRO A 566 -5.70 -18.86 23.34
C PRO A 566 -6.14 -19.27 21.92
N ILE A 567 -5.59 -20.38 21.43
CA ILE A 567 -5.74 -20.78 20.01
C ILE A 567 -7.20 -20.90 19.55
N TYR A 568 -8.08 -21.53 20.34
CA TYR A 568 -9.47 -21.75 19.91
C TYR A 568 -10.30 -20.46 19.82
N PRO A 569 -10.37 -19.58 20.84
CA PRO A 569 -11.00 -18.26 20.70
C PRO A 569 -10.42 -17.43 19.56
N ARG A 570 -9.08 -17.46 19.39
CA ARG A 570 -8.37 -16.77 18.30
C ARG A 570 -8.81 -17.28 16.92
N ALA A 571 -8.86 -18.59 16.73
CA ALA A 571 -9.30 -19.22 15.48
C ALA A 571 -10.78 -18.94 15.19
N ILE A 572 -11.65 -19.01 16.20
CA ILE A 572 -13.07 -18.68 16.08
C ILE A 572 -13.25 -17.22 15.65
N TYR A 573 -12.56 -16.29 16.31
CA TYR A 573 -12.63 -14.88 15.94
C TYR A 573 -12.18 -14.65 14.49
N SER A 574 -11.03 -15.21 14.09
CA SER A 574 -10.52 -15.04 12.72
C SER A 574 -11.50 -15.57 11.67
N ALA A 575 -12.12 -16.73 11.92
CA ALA A 575 -13.04 -17.38 11.00
C ALA A 575 -14.44 -16.75 10.96
N VAL A 576 -14.98 -16.28 12.09
CA VAL A 576 -16.35 -15.75 12.19
C VAL A 576 -16.43 -14.26 11.93
N SER A 577 -15.38 -13.49 12.19
CA SER A 577 -15.39 -12.02 12.06
C SER A 577 -15.79 -11.55 10.66
N LYS A 578 -15.27 -12.19 9.61
CA LYS A 578 -15.55 -11.86 8.20
C LYS A 578 -17.01 -12.07 7.80
N PRO A 579 -17.61 -13.28 7.93
CA PRO A 579 -19.02 -13.45 7.62
C PRO A 579 -19.93 -12.61 8.52
N LEU A 580 -19.58 -12.43 9.80
CA LEU A 580 -20.37 -11.60 10.69
C LEU A 580 -20.40 -10.12 10.26
N TRP A 581 -19.25 -9.58 9.83
CA TRP A 581 -19.17 -8.25 9.22
C TRP A 581 -20.07 -8.13 7.97
N GLY A 582 -19.99 -9.14 7.08
CA GLY A 582 -20.83 -9.22 5.88
C GLY A 582 -22.33 -9.27 6.18
N LEU A 583 -22.75 -10.00 7.23
CA LEU A 583 -24.15 -10.06 7.66
C LEU A 583 -24.65 -8.71 8.19
N CYS A 584 -23.84 -8.00 8.97
CA CYS A 584 -24.18 -6.66 9.44
C CYS A 584 -24.33 -5.67 8.26
N LEU A 585 -23.42 -5.73 7.28
CA LEU A 585 -23.54 -4.94 6.04
C LEU A 585 -24.78 -5.32 5.22
N ALA A 586 -25.12 -6.60 5.18
CA ALA A 586 -26.30 -7.10 4.48
C ALA A 586 -27.59 -6.52 5.07
N TYR A 587 -27.72 -6.56 6.40
CA TYR A 587 -28.86 -5.96 7.07
C TYR A 587 -28.91 -4.43 6.89
N LEU A 588 -27.77 -3.75 7.02
CA LEU A 588 -27.67 -2.31 6.81
C LEU A 588 -28.13 -1.92 5.39
N THR A 589 -27.68 -2.66 4.38
CA THR A 589 -28.07 -2.45 2.98
C THR A 589 -29.56 -2.67 2.77
N TYR A 590 -30.11 -3.76 3.33
CA TYR A 590 -31.54 -4.05 3.29
C TYR A 590 -32.38 -2.94 3.92
N ALA A 591 -32.00 -2.52 5.14
CA ALA A 591 -32.69 -1.49 5.89
C ALA A 591 -32.68 -0.16 5.13
N CYS A 592 -31.52 0.27 4.63
CA CYS A 592 -31.40 1.52 3.90
C CYS A 592 -32.19 1.50 2.58
N TYR A 593 -32.17 0.39 1.82
CA TYR A 593 -32.87 0.30 0.53
C TYR A 593 -34.40 0.35 0.67
N HIS A 594 -34.96 -0.27 1.72
CA HIS A 594 -36.40 -0.32 1.93
C HIS A 594 -36.97 0.85 2.75
N GLY A 595 -36.15 1.85 3.09
CA GLY A 595 -36.54 3.04 3.85
C GLY A 595 -36.56 2.85 5.37
N TYR A 596 -35.95 1.79 5.88
CA TYR A 596 -35.80 1.55 7.32
C TYR A 596 -34.51 2.13 7.91
N GLY A 597 -33.56 2.60 7.09
CA GLY A 597 -32.27 3.10 7.56
C GLY A 597 -32.31 4.44 8.32
N GLY A 598 -33.37 5.24 8.16
CA GLY A 598 -33.51 6.56 8.79
C GLY A 598 -32.26 7.44 8.58
N ILE A 599 -31.74 7.99 9.68
CA ILE A 599 -30.57 8.88 9.70
C ILE A 599 -29.35 8.27 8.99
N ILE A 600 -29.15 6.95 9.12
CA ILE A 600 -27.99 6.27 8.51
C ILE A 600 -28.11 6.32 6.98
N ASN A 601 -29.31 6.08 6.44
CA ASN A 601 -29.54 6.17 5.00
C ASN A 601 -29.43 7.61 4.50
N ASP A 602 -29.98 8.57 5.25
CA ASP A 602 -29.96 9.99 4.89
C ASP A 602 -28.52 10.52 4.79
N PHE A 603 -27.66 10.12 5.74
CA PHE A 603 -26.24 10.44 5.71
C PHE A 603 -25.49 9.72 4.58
N LEU A 604 -25.58 8.39 4.49
CA LEU A 604 -24.83 7.62 3.50
C LEU A 604 -25.27 7.85 2.04
N SER A 605 -26.47 8.40 1.83
CA SER A 605 -27.00 8.73 0.52
C SER A 605 -26.68 10.16 0.06
N LEU A 606 -25.92 10.94 0.86
CA LEU A 606 -25.57 12.31 0.52
C LEU A 606 -24.85 12.40 -0.84
N PRO A 607 -25.23 13.36 -1.72
CA PRO A 607 -24.63 13.51 -3.05
C PRO A 607 -23.12 13.77 -3.06
N ILE A 608 -22.57 14.33 -1.98
CA ILE A 608 -21.14 14.61 -1.82
C ILE A 608 -20.27 13.34 -1.92
N PHE A 609 -20.83 12.17 -1.60
CA PHE A 609 -20.11 10.90 -1.66
C PHE A 609 -20.08 10.30 -3.07
N ILE A 610 -20.92 10.77 -4.01
CA ILE A 610 -21.03 10.20 -5.35
C ILE A 610 -19.69 10.29 -6.12
N PRO A 611 -18.99 11.43 -6.18
CA PRO A 611 -17.73 11.52 -6.94
C PRO A 611 -16.66 10.58 -6.37
N VAL A 612 -16.49 10.56 -5.05
CA VAL A 612 -15.51 9.67 -4.38
C VAL A 612 -15.86 8.20 -4.61
N ALA A 613 -17.15 7.84 -4.56
CA ALA A 613 -17.61 6.47 -4.81
C ALA A 613 -17.42 6.00 -6.26
N ARG A 614 -17.43 6.92 -7.24
CA ARG A 614 -17.10 6.61 -8.63
C ARG A 614 -15.60 6.47 -8.84
N LEU A 615 -14.81 7.30 -8.15
CA LEU A 615 -13.35 7.28 -8.21
C LEU A 615 -12.72 6.18 -7.35
N SER A 616 -13.48 5.48 -6.50
CA SER A 616 -12.93 4.57 -5.49
C SER A 616 -11.97 3.51 -6.06
N TYR A 617 -12.24 3.01 -7.27
CA TYR A 617 -11.37 2.03 -7.92
C TYR A 617 -10.05 2.67 -8.40
N SER A 618 -10.10 3.77 -9.14
CA SER A 618 -8.88 4.52 -9.51
C SER A 618 -8.08 5.01 -8.30
N ILE A 619 -8.74 5.44 -7.22
CA ILE A 619 -8.08 5.80 -5.95
C ILE A 619 -7.35 4.59 -5.37
N TYR A 620 -8.03 3.43 -5.33
CA TYR A 620 -7.43 2.18 -4.88
C TYR A 620 -6.22 1.78 -5.73
N LEU A 621 -6.24 2.01 -7.04
CA LEU A 621 -5.09 1.67 -7.87
C LEU A 621 -3.89 2.60 -7.62
N LEU A 622 -4.10 3.88 -7.34
CA LEU A 622 -3.00 4.87 -7.27
C LEU A 622 -2.42 5.09 -5.87
N HIS A 623 -3.18 4.80 -4.80
CA HIS A 623 -2.81 5.24 -3.46
C HIS A 623 -1.41 4.81 -3.01
N MET A 624 -0.97 3.57 -3.25
CA MET A 624 0.37 3.14 -2.83
C MET A 624 1.48 3.85 -3.59
N SER A 625 1.35 3.99 -4.91
CA SER A 625 2.33 4.72 -5.72
C SER A 625 2.47 6.17 -5.24
N ILE A 626 1.37 6.81 -4.84
CA ILE A 626 1.37 8.17 -4.29
C ILE A 626 1.96 8.22 -2.88
N LEU A 627 1.63 7.26 -2.01
CA LEU A 627 2.22 7.17 -0.67
C LEU A 627 3.74 6.98 -0.73
N PHE A 628 4.24 6.12 -1.63
CA PHE A 628 5.68 5.95 -1.84
C PHE A 628 6.31 7.19 -2.44
N TRP A 629 5.67 7.83 -3.42
CA TRP A 629 6.15 9.10 -3.97
C TRP A 629 6.22 10.17 -2.88
N MET A 630 5.19 10.33 -2.05
CA MET A 630 5.21 11.26 -0.92
C MET A 630 6.36 10.94 0.03
N GLY A 631 6.58 9.66 0.36
CA GLY A 631 7.72 9.22 1.16
C GLY A 631 9.08 9.51 0.54
N SER A 632 9.17 9.53 -0.79
CA SER A 632 10.41 9.84 -1.51
C SER A 632 10.79 11.33 -1.43
N LEU A 633 9.81 12.21 -1.17
CA LEU A 633 10.06 13.64 -0.98
C LEU A 633 10.78 13.94 0.33
N TYR A 634 10.72 13.03 1.30
CA TYR A 634 11.41 13.21 2.57
C TYR A 634 12.88 12.80 2.43
N GLY A 635 13.79 13.73 2.73
CA GLY A 635 15.23 13.45 2.77
C GLY A 635 15.67 12.63 3.99
N GLN A 636 14.75 12.34 4.91
CA GLN A 636 14.94 11.55 6.13
C GLN A 636 13.71 10.68 6.37
N ARG A 637 13.85 9.68 7.24
CA ARG A 637 12.74 8.81 7.66
C ARG A 637 11.73 9.53 8.53
N TYR A 638 10.53 8.96 8.64
CA TYR A 638 9.44 9.55 9.42
C TYR A 638 9.72 9.46 10.92
N ILE A 639 9.22 10.45 11.67
CA ILE A 639 9.14 10.40 13.12
C ILE A 639 7.67 10.61 13.48
N LEU A 640 7.04 9.57 14.02
CA LEU A 640 5.63 9.65 14.43
C LEU A 640 5.54 10.18 15.86
N SER A 641 5.13 11.42 16.04
CA SER A 641 4.94 11.99 17.39
C SER A 641 3.53 11.79 17.94
N SER A 642 2.51 11.78 17.07
CA SER A 642 1.12 11.55 17.46
C SER A 642 0.28 11.04 16.29
N TYR A 643 -0.85 10.39 16.60
CA TYR A 643 -1.81 9.98 15.57
C TYR A 643 -2.39 11.18 14.80
N THR A 644 -2.61 12.32 15.48
CA THR A 644 -3.11 13.55 14.86
C THR A 644 -2.14 14.06 13.79
N GLN A 645 -0.84 14.01 14.09
CA GLN A 645 0.20 14.36 13.12
C GLN A 645 0.09 13.48 11.87
N MET A 646 -0.01 12.15 12.03
CA MET A 646 -0.16 11.21 10.91
C MET A 646 -1.39 11.55 10.05
N ILE A 647 -2.53 11.86 10.69
CA ILE A 647 -3.76 12.20 9.98
C ILE A 647 -3.57 13.49 9.16
N VAL A 648 -3.09 14.56 9.80
CA VAL A 648 -3.02 15.90 9.20
C VAL A 648 -1.92 15.98 8.14
N THR A 649 -0.77 15.36 8.37
CA THR A 649 0.41 15.55 7.52
C THR A 649 0.56 14.49 6.42
N HIS A 650 -0.07 13.32 6.57
CA HIS A 650 0.10 12.22 5.60
C HIS A 650 -1.24 11.72 5.05
N PHE A 651 -2.21 11.40 5.91
CA PHE A 651 -3.50 10.87 5.43
C PHE A 651 -4.28 11.87 4.58
N ILE A 652 -4.52 13.09 5.08
CA ILE A 652 -5.30 14.10 4.32
C ILE A 652 -4.60 14.43 2.99
N PRO A 653 -3.29 14.74 2.95
CA PRO A 653 -2.61 14.99 1.69
C PRO A 653 -2.62 13.78 0.76
N ALA A 654 -2.38 12.57 1.25
CA ALA A 654 -2.41 11.36 0.43
C ALA A 654 -3.80 11.13 -0.17
N PHE A 655 -4.86 11.30 0.61
CA PHE A 655 -6.24 11.17 0.13
C PHE A 655 -6.56 12.22 -0.95
N CYS A 656 -6.19 13.48 -0.73
CA CYS A 656 -6.41 14.55 -1.70
C CYS A 656 -5.63 14.34 -3.00
N LEU A 657 -4.32 14.10 -2.91
CA LEU A 657 -3.45 13.87 -4.07
C LEU A 657 -3.89 12.63 -4.87
N THR A 658 -4.23 11.55 -4.18
CA THR A 658 -4.74 10.33 -4.83
C THR A 658 -6.07 10.57 -5.52
N THR A 659 -6.99 11.29 -4.88
CA THR A 659 -8.27 11.62 -5.50
C THR A 659 -8.08 12.49 -6.74
N CYS A 660 -7.20 13.49 -6.70
CA CYS A 660 -6.88 14.33 -7.85
C CYS A 660 -6.29 13.52 -9.01
N ALA A 661 -5.32 12.64 -8.75
CA ALA A 661 -4.73 11.78 -9.78
C ALA A 661 -5.74 10.74 -10.32
N ALA A 662 -6.63 10.23 -9.46
CA ALA A 662 -7.65 9.27 -9.82
C ALA A 662 -8.69 9.83 -10.80
N VAL A 663 -8.95 11.15 -10.79
CA VAL A 663 -9.85 11.79 -11.77
C VAL A 663 -9.35 11.55 -13.19
N LEU A 664 -8.05 11.73 -13.44
CA LEU A 664 -7.47 11.54 -14.77
C LEU A 664 -7.48 10.06 -15.17
N LEU A 665 -7.06 9.17 -14.27
CA LEU A 665 -7.07 7.72 -14.52
C LEU A 665 -8.48 7.21 -14.85
N CYS A 666 -9.48 7.62 -14.05
CA CYS A 666 -10.88 7.23 -14.24
C CYS A 666 -11.46 7.79 -15.53
N ALA A 667 -11.23 9.08 -15.83
CA ALA A 667 -11.75 9.72 -17.03
C ALA A 667 -11.22 9.08 -18.32
N ILE A 668 -9.93 8.73 -18.35
CA ILE A 668 -9.28 8.15 -19.55
C ILE A 668 -9.58 6.65 -19.66
N PHE A 669 -9.31 5.89 -18.60
CA PHE A 669 -9.24 4.43 -18.69
C PHE A 669 -10.48 3.69 -18.17
N GLU A 670 -11.30 4.29 -17.31
CA GLU A 670 -12.56 3.66 -16.87
C GLU A 670 -13.73 4.13 -17.71
N ILE A 671 -14.05 5.43 -17.68
CA ILE A 671 -15.20 6.00 -18.39
C ILE A 671 -14.95 5.99 -19.90
N GLY A 672 -13.75 6.41 -20.34
CA GLY A 672 -13.42 6.45 -21.75
C GLY A 672 -13.49 5.08 -22.42
N VAL A 673 -12.92 4.06 -21.78
CA VAL A 673 -13.00 2.69 -22.29
C VAL A 673 -14.42 2.12 -22.22
N ALA A 674 -15.19 2.40 -21.17
CA ALA A 674 -16.58 1.96 -21.08
C ALA A 674 -17.49 2.58 -22.17
N LYS A 675 -17.26 3.84 -22.52
CA LYS A 675 -17.93 4.50 -23.65
C LYS A 675 -17.53 3.86 -24.98
N LEU A 676 -16.23 3.60 -25.17
CA LEU A 676 -15.71 2.93 -26.36
C LEU A 676 -16.30 1.52 -26.52
N GLU A 677 -16.36 0.75 -25.44
CA GLU A 677 -16.98 -0.58 -25.41
C GLU A 677 -18.46 -0.52 -25.83
N SER A 678 -19.23 0.38 -25.22
CA SER A 678 -20.65 0.55 -25.53
C SER A 678 -20.89 0.89 -27.00
N LYS A 679 -20.00 1.69 -27.59
CA LYS A 679 -20.00 2.06 -29.00
C LYS A 679 -19.67 0.87 -29.91
N LEU A 680 -18.58 0.14 -29.61
CA LEU A 680 -18.13 -1.03 -30.38
C LEU A 680 -19.17 -2.16 -30.40
N LEU A 681 -19.87 -2.36 -29.29
CA LEU A 681 -20.94 -3.35 -29.17
C LEU A 681 -22.30 -2.86 -29.70
N GLY A 682 -22.38 -1.61 -30.18
CA GLY A 682 -23.60 -1.03 -30.74
C GLY A 682 -24.74 -0.86 -29.74
N ILE A 683 -24.44 -0.76 -28.44
CA ILE A 683 -25.44 -0.70 -27.36
C ILE A 683 -26.17 0.66 -27.37
N ASP A 684 -25.48 1.73 -27.76
CA ASP A 684 -26.07 3.08 -27.84
C ASP A 684 -27.16 3.20 -28.91
N LYS A 685 -27.01 2.49 -30.05
CA LYS A 685 -28.02 2.45 -31.12
C LYS A 685 -29.31 1.78 -30.66
N LYS A 686 -29.23 0.65 -29.94
CA LYS A 686 -30.42 -0.04 -29.41
C LYS A 686 -31.22 0.80 -28.41
N THR A 687 -30.54 1.65 -27.62
CA THR A 687 -31.20 2.48 -26.61
C THR A 687 -31.94 3.65 -27.26
N THR A 688 -31.37 4.27 -28.29
CA THR A 688 -32.02 5.32 -29.09
C THR A 688 -33.19 4.79 -29.90
N ASP A 689 -33.04 3.61 -30.53
CA ASP A 689 -34.13 2.96 -31.27
C ASP A 689 -35.29 2.54 -30.34
N SER A 690 -35.01 2.09 -29.11
CA SER A 690 -36.06 1.74 -28.14
C SER A 690 -36.81 2.96 -27.58
N LEU A 691 -36.15 4.13 -27.51
CA LEU A 691 -36.75 5.39 -27.09
C LEU A 691 -37.53 6.06 -28.22
N SER A 692 -37.14 5.87 -29.49
CA SER A 692 -37.96 6.28 -30.64
C SER A 692 -39.19 5.40 -30.78
N ASP A 693 -39.07 4.07 -30.65
CA ASP A 693 -40.22 3.14 -30.75
C ASP A 693 -41.27 3.37 -29.65
N HIS A 694 -40.86 3.83 -28.47
CA HIS A 694 -41.78 4.22 -27.40
C HIS A 694 -42.48 5.56 -27.64
N LYS A 695 -41.89 6.45 -28.46
CA LYS A 695 -42.55 7.69 -28.90
C LYS A 695 -43.51 7.45 -30.07
N THR A 696 -43.24 6.48 -30.95
CA THR A 696 -44.14 6.14 -32.08
C THR A 696 -45.38 5.35 -31.66
N LYS A 697 -45.40 4.75 -30.46
CA LYS A 697 -46.60 4.07 -29.89
C LYS A 697 -47.43 4.95 -28.94
N ARG A 698 -47.13 6.25 -28.87
CA ARG A 698 -47.98 7.27 -28.25
C ARG A 698 -48.29 8.37 -29.27
N PHE A 699 -48.94 7.99 -30.36
CA PHE A 699 -49.84 8.84 -31.10
C PHE A 699 -51.04 8.01 -31.53
#